data_AF-A0A7V2NI31-F1
#
_entry.id   AF-A0A7V2NI31-F1
#
_cell.length_a   1.000
_cell.length_b   1.000
_cell.length_c   1.000
_cell.angle_alpha   90.00
_cell.angle_beta   90.00
_cell.angle_gamma   90.00
#
_symmetry.space_group_name_H-M   'P 1'
#
loop_
_entity.id
_entity.type
_entity.pdbx_description
1 polymer ?
#
loop_
_entity_poly.entity_id
_entity_poly.type
_entity_poly.pdbx_seq_one_letter_code
_entity_poly.pdbx_strand_id
1 'polypeptide(L)'
;FVIRKLIEQEKAKTVKSAKRMVERRDEVVWGILEKIIENHPVMLNRAPTLHRLGIQAFQPQLIEGKAIRLHPLACTAFNADFDGDQMAVHLPLSFEAQLEAKLLMMANQNILHPASGRPITVPSQDMVLGCYYMTKIKPGDYGEGTFFGSLDEVVVAYNHDKVGLHAKIYARHSERFITTTPGRVIFNQILPEELREKNTFFNELLTKKRIQQIISECHKEVGNYETAKFLDQMKGLGFDFSTKGGLSAGLDDVHIPKEKPSIIRKSQKEVDAIQSQYEMGIITDGERYNKIIDIWTHTSSQIAELMFRDMKNDREGFNPIYMMADSGARGSKDQIRQLAGMRGLMAKPQKTMTGGKGEIIESPITANFKEGLSVLEYFISTHGARKGLADTALKTADAGYLTRRLVDVAQDVIVNRDDCGTLRGVTVEAQKEAEEVTEQLAERILGRVIADDILHPVTGELVIPRNTLIREEEARKISENGVDTVKVRSPLTCETEQGICASCYGINLTNGMPVNRGEAVGIIAAQSIGEPGTQLTLRTFHIGGTASLITSESQVKAKVDGIIGFDNIHTITQESKGKTGRKVKRIVTIRRNGIVKLIDENNRIVAKYSVPYGSALIVHDEQQVKKGQVLFEWDAHMTSILATESGTVKFTDIKADLTMREQVDEITGMKQRVIIEVPGQRKLNPSVNIVDEDDKKIGNYILPTGCTLVVEEGALIKGGDAIAKIPREALKTKDITGGLPRVAELFEARKPKDPAVVSEVDGSVKLGKLKRGYREIKITTPEDAEYLYQIPYGKHILVHDGEFVKAGEPLCEGAVSPQDILAVLGPAQVQEYLVNEIQKVYRLQGVKINDKHIEVIVRQMMQRVRVEDPGDTRMLEGDQVSIHRINRRNREIQSKVVIESAGDSRFEDGGICERIDVNRELRRLKKLDMQPPTVRRADAARYTPLLLGITQASLSTESWISAASFQETTRVLPEAAIERKTDELIGLKENMIMGHRIPAGTGLKKYDGITVSNVEEEERKRLEREEAAWLAEEAAKARAEAEELEYGGFEGGDEPLSAPVADVVEEESENDETVSGTVSGEE
;
A
#
# COMPACT_ATOMS: atom_id res chain seq x y z
N PHE A 1 12.28 -26.46 33.36
CA PHE A 1 11.19 -27.45 33.15
C PHE A 1 11.63 -28.89 33.43
N VAL A 2 12.54 -29.46 32.64
CA VAL A 2 12.98 -30.87 32.78
C VAL A 2 13.46 -31.22 34.20
N ILE A 3 14.35 -30.41 34.78
CA ILE A 3 14.88 -30.62 36.14
C ILE A 3 13.74 -30.64 37.18
N ARG A 4 12.78 -29.73 37.08
CA ARG A 4 11.62 -29.66 37.98
C ARG A 4 10.77 -30.94 37.86
N LYS A 5 10.47 -31.37 36.63
CA LYS A 5 9.69 -32.60 36.38
C LYS A 5 10.42 -33.88 36.83
N LEU A 6 11.75 -33.93 36.74
CA LEU A 6 12.56 -35.04 37.26
C LEU A 6 12.46 -35.16 38.79
N ILE A 7 12.34 -34.03 39.49
CA ILE A 7 12.18 -34.00 40.95
C ILE A 7 10.73 -34.31 41.33
N GLU A 8 9.74 -33.71 40.65
CA GLU A 8 8.29 -33.98 40.88
C GLU A 8 7.93 -35.47 40.66
N GLN A 9 8.61 -36.15 39.73
CA GLN A 9 8.40 -37.59 39.47
C GLN A 9 9.33 -38.49 40.31
N GLU A 10 10.02 -37.94 41.32
CA GLU A 10 10.96 -38.63 42.22
C GLU A 10 12.12 -39.37 41.51
N LYS A 11 12.35 -39.10 40.23
CA LYS A 11 13.44 -39.71 39.46
C LYS A 11 14.81 -39.16 39.84
N ALA A 12 14.85 -37.95 40.40
CA ALA A 12 16.04 -37.35 40.99
C ALA A 12 15.70 -36.70 42.34
N LYS A 13 16.49 -37.02 43.38
CA LYS A 13 16.28 -36.50 44.74
C LYS A 13 16.73 -35.04 44.93
N THR A 14 17.65 -34.55 44.09
CA THR A 14 18.21 -33.19 44.20
C THR A 14 18.40 -32.56 42.83
N VAL A 15 18.38 -31.22 42.77
CA VAL A 15 18.65 -30.44 41.55
C VAL A 15 20.01 -30.83 40.94
N LYS A 16 21.03 -31.07 41.77
CA LYS A 16 22.37 -31.48 41.31
C LYS A 16 22.36 -32.87 40.66
N SER A 17 21.60 -33.81 41.23
CA SER A 17 21.42 -35.15 40.65
C SER A 17 20.66 -35.07 39.33
N ALA A 18 19.57 -34.29 39.27
CA ALA A 18 18.80 -34.07 38.05
C ALA A 18 19.65 -33.42 36.95
N LYS A 19 20.48 -32.43 37.29
CA LYS A 19 21.39 -31.78 36.33
C LYS A 19 22.38 -32.77 35.72
N ARG A 20 22.97 -33.67 36.52
CA ARG A 20 23.87 -34.73 36.04
C ARG A 20 23.15 -35.70 35.08
N MET A 21 21.90 -36.05 35.35
CA MET A 21 21.11 -36.91 34.45
C MET A 21 20.86 -36.23 33.09
N VAL A 22 20.55 -34.93 33.10
CA VAL A 22 20.38 -34.14 31.87
C VAL A 22 21.70 -34.01 31.08
N GLU A 23 22.82 -33.76 31.76
CA GLU A 23 24.14 -33.67 31.13
C GLU A 23 24.57 -34.99 30.49
N ARG A 24 24.27 -36.13 31.13
CA ARG A 24 24.53 -37.47 30.58
C ARG A 24 23.54 -37.89 29.50
N ARG A 25 22.44 -37.14 29.32
CA ARG A 25 21.36 -37.41 28.35
C ARG A 25 20.70 -38.78 28.58
N ASP A 26 20.45 -39.12 29.85
CA ASP A 26 19.80 -40.37 30.26
C ASP A 26 18.44 -40.52 29.54
N GLU A 27 18.04 -41.74 29.14
CA GLU A 27 16.82 -41.99 28.32
C GLU A 27 15.54 -41.39 28.92
N VAL A 28 15.45 -41.43 30.25
CA VAL A 28 14.35 -40.88 31.05
C VAL A 28 14.10 -39.39 30.76
N VAL A 29 15.16 -38.63 30.41
CA VAL A 29 15.08 -37.21 30.12
C VAL A 29 14.27 -36.95 28.85
N TRP A 30 14.42 -37.77 27.82
CA TRP A 30 13.72 -37.61 26.54
C TRP A 30 12.21 -37.81 26.69
N GLY A 31 11.79 -38.84 27.43
CA GLY A 31 10.37 -39.08 27.69
C GLY A 31 9.71 -37.98 28.53
N ILE A 32 10.46 -37.31 29.41
CA ILE A 32 9.96 -36.12 30.13
C ILE A 32 9.92 -34.90 29.21
N LEU A 33 10.94 -34.72 28.38
CA LEU A 33 11.03 -33.61 27.46
C LEU A 33 9.88 -33.64 26.44
N GLU A 34 9.56 -34.81 25.88
CA GLU A 34 8.44 -35.00 24.95
C GLU A 34 7.11 -34.57 25.58
N LYS A 35 6.82 -35.00 26.82
CA LYS A 35 5.62 -34.58 27.56
C LYS A 35 5.55 -33.08 27.85
N ILE A 36 6.69 -32.43 28.08
CA ILE A 36 6.75 -30.98 28.30
C ILE A 36 6.47 -30.23 26.99
N ILE A 37 7.01 -30.73 25.88
CA ILE A 37 6.94 -30.11 24.56
C ILE A 37 5.54 -30.16 23.97
N GLU A 38 4.76 -31.22 24.25
CA GLU A 38 3.42 -31.44 23.67
C GLU A 38 2.49 -30.23 23.81
N ASN A 39 2.53 -29.51 24.95
CA ASN A 39 1.66 -28.37 25.20
C ASN A 39 2.40 -27.03 25.28
N HIS A 40 3.65 -26.96 24.82
CA HIS A 40 4.48 -25.76 24.96
C HIS A 40 4.86 -25.17 23.59
N PRO A 41 4.27 -24.04 23.17
CA PRO A 41 4.63 -23.42 21.90
C PRO A 41 6.04 -22.86 21.95
N VAL A 42 6.69 -22.76 20.79
CA VAL A 42 7.96 -22.05 20.58
C VAL A 42 7.76 -20.95 19.55
N MET A 43 8.40 -19.80 19.73
CA MET A 43 8.36 -18.72 18.75
C MET A 43 9.59 -18.80 17.86
N LEU A 44 9.37 -18.80 16.55
CA LEU A 44 10.42 -18.67 15.55
C LEU A 44 10.47 -17.24 15.03
N ASN A 45 11.67 -16.70 14.88
CA ASN A 45 11.93 -15.37 14.36
C ASN A 45 13.00 -15.43 13.26
N ARG A 46 12.74 -14.76 12.13
CA ARG A 46 13.76 -14.49 11.09
C ARG A 46 14.09 -13.01 11.04
N ALA A 47 15.36 -12.67 11.23
CA ALA A 47 15.84 -11.30 11.11
C ALA A 47 16.18 -10.97 9.64
N PRO A 48 15.92 -9.75 9.16
CA PRO A 48 15.20 -8.65 9.83
C PRO A 48 13.68 -8.83 9.82
N THR A 49 13.02 -8.57 10.95
CA THR A 49 11.56 -8.67 11.09
C THR A 49 10.87 -7.43 10.52
N LEU A 50 10.48 -7.47 9.25
CA LEU A 50 9.85 -6.33 8.54
C LEU A 50 8.34 -6.19 8.83
N HIS A 51 7.68 -7.29 9.19
CA HIS A 51 6.26 -7.35 9.49
C HIS A 51 6.00 -8.41 10.56
N ARG A 52 4.82 -8.36 11.20
CA ARG A 52 4.45 -9.26 12.31
C ARG A 52 4.61 -10.76 12.01
N LEU A 53 4.48 -11.20 10.76
CA LEU A 53 4.59 -12.63 10.41
C LEU A 53 6.04 -13.12 10.33
N GLY A 54 7.02 -12.22 10.44
CA GLY A 54 8.42 -12.60 10.68
C GLY A 54 8.67 -13.19 12.06
N ILE A 55 7.66 -13.20 12.95
CA ILE A 55 7.63 -13.94 14.20
C ILE A 55 6.32 -14.74 14.26
N GLN A 56 6.42 -16.06 14.40
CA GLN A 56 5.25 -16.93 14.55
C GLN A 56 5.52 -18.02 15.60
N ALA A 57 4.45 -18.49 16.24
CA ALA A 57 4.50 -19.61 17.16
C ALA A 57 4.22 -20.93 16.43
N PHE A 58 4.94 -21.96 16.84
CA PHE A 58 4.83 -23.33 16.35
C PHE A 58 4.83 -24.31 17.52
N GLN A 59 4.28 -25.49 17.27
CA GLN A 59 4.43 -26.61 18.19
C GLN A 59 5.75 -27.33 17.89
N PRO A 60 6.66 -27.44 18.88
CA PRO A 60 7.95 -28.09 18.66
C PRO A 60 7.78 -29.60 18.47
N GLN A 61 8.55 -30.17 17.54
CA GLN A 61 8.69 -31.62 17.37
C GLN A 61 10.16 -31.99 17.51
N LEU A 62 10.45 -33.02 18.32
CA LEU A 62 11.82 -33.53 18.48
C LEU A 62 12.29 -34.16 17.16
N ILE A 63 13.47 -33.73 16.70
CA ILE A 63 14.10 -34.23 15.49
C ILE A 63 15.58 -34.49 15.76
N GLU A 64 16.17 -35.38 14.96
CA GLU A 64 17.62 -35.57 14.95
C GLU A 64 18.31 -34.46 14.12
N GLY A 65 19.51 -34.08 14.54
CA GLY A 65 20.33 -33.06 13.88
C GLY A 65 20.32 -31.69 14.59
N LYS A 66 20.97 -30.72 13.95
CA LYS A 66 21.13 -29.35 14.49
C LYS A 66 20.39 -28.28 13.67
N ALA A 67 19.70 -28.69 12.60
CA ALA A 67 18.99 -27.78 11.71
C ALA A 67 17.52 -27.67 12.13
N ILE A 68 16.99 -26.45 12.14
CA ILE A 68 15.57 -26.19 12.39
C ILE A 68 14.80 -26.60 11.12
N ARG A 69 13.76 -27.41 11.28
CA ARG A 69 12.81 -27.70 10.19
C ARG A 69 11.66 -26.71 10.25
N LEU A 70 11.42 -26.01 9.15
CA LEU A 70 10.32 -25.06 9.00
C LEU A 70 9.26 -25.62 8.03
N HIS A 71 8.00 -25.33 8.32
CA HIS A 71 6.91 -25.73 7.44
C HIS A 71 6.97 -24.94 6.10
N PRO A 72 6.87 -25.60 4.92
CA PRO A 72 7.01 -24.92 3.62
C PRO A 72 6.03 -23.76 3.40
N LEU A 73 4.78 -23.89 3.85
CA LEU A 73 3.77 -22.82 3.72
C LEU A 73 4.04 -21.59 4.59
N ALA A 74 4.90 -21.70 5.61
CA ALA A 74 5.31 -20.57 6.44
C ALA A 74 6.50 -19.81 5.83
N CYS A 75 7.23 -20.40 4.89
CA CYS A 75 8.45 -19.81 4.32
C CYS A 75 8.14 -18.49 3.58
N THR A 76 7.00 -18.39 2.92
CA THR A 76 6.54 -17.14 2.28
C THR A 76 6.33 -16.02 3.28
N ALA A 77 5.83 -16.34 4.48
CA ALA A 77 5.59 -15.36 5.53
C ALA A 77 6.87 -14.90 6.21
N PHE A 78 7.87 -15.78 6.37
CA PHE A 78 9.20 -15.40 6.85
C PHE A 78 10.10 -14.79 5.77
N ASN A 79 9.67 -14.85 4.50
CA ASN A 79 10.50 -14.61 3.33
C ASN A 79 11.84 -15.39 3.39
N ALA A 80 11.76 -16.64 3.85
CA ALA A 80 12.90 -17.49 4.14
C ALA A 80 13.30 -18.33 2.93
N ASP A 81 14.61 -18.36 2.64
CA ASP A 81 15.22 -19.21 1.63
C ASP A 81 16.09 -20.28 2.32
N PHE A 82 16.29 -21.43 1.66
CA PHE A 82 17.07 -22.55 2.22
C PHE A 82 18.51 -22.61 1.69
N ASP A 83 19.16 -21.45 1.53
CA ASP A 83 20.55 -21.31 1.07
C ASP A 83 21.57 -21.08 2.22
N GLY A 84 21.10 -21.10 3.47
CA GLY A 84 21.92 -20.89 4.66
C GLY A 84 21.32 -19.96 5.72
N ASP A 85 20.10 -19.48 5.50
CA ASP A 85 19.36 -18.64 6.45
C ASP A 85 19.28 -19.26 7.86
N GLN A 86 19.34 -18.37 8.85
CA GLN A 86 19.24 -18.72 10.27
C GLN A 86 17.97 -18.13 10.87
N MET A 87 17.37 -18.86 11.81
CA MET A 87 16.22 -18.41 12.58
C MET A 87 16.51 -18.52 14.08
N ALA A 88 16.02 -17.56 14.85
CA ALA A 88 16.07 -17.59 16.30
C ALA A 88 14.83 -18.31 16.87
N VAL A 89 15.04 -19.08 17.94
CA VAL A 89 13.98 -19.76 18.68
C VAL A 89 13.85 -19.12 20.06
N HIS A 90 12.64 -18.70 20.42
CA HIS A 90 12.33 -18.14 21.74
C HIS A 90 11.30 -19.03 22.45
N LEU A 91 11.53 -19.26 23.75
CA LEU A 91 10.66 -20.09 24.59
C LEU A 91 9.82 -19.19 25.52
N PRO A 92 8.49 -19.11 25.35
CA PRO A 92 7.63 -18.34 26.26
C PRO A 92 7.57 -19.02 27.62
N LEU A 93 8.01 -18.34 28.68
CA LEU A 93 8.14 -18.95 30.01
C LEU A 93 6.87 -18.82 30.86
N SER A 94 6.26 -17.63 30.90
CA SER A 94 5.05 -17.41 31.69
C SER A 94 3.83 -18.06 31.05
N PHE A 95 2.82 -18.36 31.87
CA PHE A 95 1.58 -18.98 31.38
C PHE A 95 0.84 -18.06 30.41
N GLU A 96 0.81 -16.76 30.71
CA GLU A 96 0.19 -15.73 29.88
C GLU A 96 0.87 -15.65 28.51
N ALA A 97 2.21 -15.71 28.47
CA ALA A 97 2.97 -15.67 27.22
C ALA A 97 2.75 -16.94 26.38
N GLN A 98 2.63 -18.11 27.02
CA GLN A 98 2.30 -19.36 26.32
C GLN A 98 0.90 -19.30 25.72
N LEU A 99 -0.07 -18.76 26.47
CA LEU A 99 -1.44 -18.60 26.02
C LEU A 99 -1.56 -17.57 24.89
N GLU A 100 -0.87 -16.43 25.00
CA GLU A 100 -0.79 -15.42 23.95
C GLU A 100 -0.16 -16.00 22.67
N ALA A 101 0.93 -16.75 22.80
CA ALA A 101 1.58 -17.42 21.67
C ALA A 101 0.62 -18.40 20.97
N LYS A 102 -0.14 -19.20 21.75
CA LYS A 102 -1.14 -20.16 21.22
C LYS A 102 -2.31 -19.48 20.51
N LEU A 103 -2.85 -18.42 21.09
CA LEU A 103 -4.08 -17.80 20.60
C LEU A 103 -3.82 -16.82 19.45
N LEU A 104 -2.73 -16.04 19.52
CA LEU A 104 -2.50 -14.93 18.59
C LEU A 104 -1.38 -15.19 17.59
N MET A 105 -0.32 -15.90 18.00
CA MET A 105 0.91 -16.00 17.20
C MET A 105 1.04 -17.31 16.44
N MET A 106 0.19 -18.31 16.70
CA MET A 106 0.26 -19.60 16.01
C MET A 106 0.13 -19.44 14.50
N ALA A 107 0.93 -20.20 13.75
CA ALA A 107 0.98 -20.10 12.29
C ALA A 107 -0.39 -20.36 11.62
N ASN A 108 -1.22 -21.25 12.18
CA ASN A 108 -2.56 -21.56 11.66
C ASN A 108 -3.58 -20.42 11.86
N GLN A 109 -3.34 -19.49 12.79
CA GLN A 109 -4.19 -18.31 12.99
C GLN A 109 -3.80 -17.15 12.05
N ASN A 110 -2.64 -17.24 11.41
CA ASN A 110 -2.01 -16.15 10.66
C ASN A 110 -1.87 -16.49 9.16
N ILE A 111 -3.01 -16.84 8.53
CA ILE A 111 -3.11 -17.28 7.12
C ILE A 111 -3.18 -16.09 6.14
N LEU A 112 -3.75 -14.97 6.56
CA LEU A 112 -3.97 -13.79 5.72
C LEU A 112 -2.89 -12.71 5.92
N HIS A 113 -2.61 -11.99 4.84
CA HIS A 113 -1.66 -10.89 4.81
C HIS A 113 -2.28 -9.62 5.43
N PRO A 114 -1.65 -8.98 6.43
CA PRO A 114 -2.22 -7.81 7.12
C PRO A 114 -2.40 -6.58 6.21
N ALA A 115 -1.56 -6.41 5.19
CA ALA A 115 -1.67 -5.27 4.26
C ALA A 115 -2.87 -5.32 3.30
N SER A 116 -3.31 -6.53 2.90
CA SER A 116 -4.26 -6.71 1.78
C SER A 116 -5.41 -7.66 2.06
N GLY A 117 -5.36 -8.46 3.14
CA GLY A 117 -6.34 -9.49 3.45
C GLY A 117 -6.30 -10.71 2.53
N ARG A 118 -5.30 -10.81 1.64
CA ARG A 118 -5.12 -11.98 0.78
C ARG A 118 -4.36 -13.08 1.53
N PRO A 119 -4.58 -14.37 1.21
CA PRO A 119 -3.78 -15.44 1.79
C PRO A 119 -2.28 -15.24 1.51
N ILE A 120 -1.45 -15.34 2.55
CA ILE A 120 0.02 -15.31 2.48
C ILE A 120 0.61 -16.72 2.53
N THR A 121 -0.04 -17.62 3.27
CA THR A 121 0.29 -19.05 3.33
C THR A 121 -0.25 -19.75 2.09
N VAL A 122 0.32 -19.40 0.94
CA VAL A 122 -0.03 -19.97 -0.36
C VAL A 122 1.03 -21.00 -0.75
N PRO A 123 0.64 -22.15 -1.31
CA PRO A 123 1.58 -23.06 -1.94
C PRO A 123 2.50 -22.32 -2.91
N SER A 124 3.78 -22.66 -2.86
CA SER A 124 4.84 -22.04 -3.66
C SER A 124 5.54 -23.06 -4.54
N GLN A 125 6.05 -22.60 -5.69
CA GLN A 125 6.94 -23.37 -6.57
C GLN A 125 6.37 -24.77 -6.88
N ASP A 126 7.03 -25.83 -6.44
CA ASP A 126 6.74 -27.23 -6.74
C ASP A 126 5.32 -27.64 -6.37
N MET A 127 4.79 -27.14 -5.24
CA MET A 127 3.41 -27.45 -4.83
C MET A 127 2.39 -26.93 -5.85
N VAL A 128 2.61 -25.72 -6.38
CA VAL A 128 1.77 -25.12 -7.42
C VAL A 128 1.93 -25.89 -8.72
N LEU A 129 3.17 -26.26 -9.06
CA LEU A 129 3.47 -26.99 -10.29
C LEU A 129 2.80 -28.37 -10.29
N GLY A 130 2.77 -29.09 -9.17
CA GLY A 130 2.07 -30.35 -9.02
C GLY A 130 0.55 -30.22 -9.17
N CYS A 131 -0.06 -29.20 -8.52
CA CYS A 131 -1.49 -28.92 -8.68
C CYS A 131 -1.85 -28.52 -10.12
N TYR A 132 -1.00 -27.71 -10.76
CA TYR A 132 -1.16 -27.31 -12.15
C TYR A 132 -1.04 -28.51 -13.10
N TYR A 133 0.00 -29.34 -12.91
CA TYR A 133 0.22 -30.56 -13.69
C TYR A 133 -1.01 -31.47 -13.60
N MET A 134 -1.46 -31.78 -12.39
CA MET A 134 -2.61 -32.66 -12.15
C MET A 134 -3.91 -32.17 -12.80
N THR A 135 -4.15 -30.86 -12.87
CA THR A 135 -5.42 -30.29 -13.37
C THR A 135 -5.40 -29.94 -14.86
N LYS A 136 -4.27 -30.18 -15.53
CA LYS A 136 -4.11 -29.97 -16.97
C LYS A 136 -4.83 -31.05 -17.77
N ILE A 137 -5.37 -30.65 -18.92
CA ILE A 137 -6.03 -31.58 -19.84
C ILE A 137 -5.05 -31.91 -20.96
N LYS A 138 -4.97 -33.19 -21.32
CA LYS A 138 -4.23 -33.66 -22.49
C LYS A 138 -5.22 -34.29 -23.49
N PRO A 139 -5.37 -33.71 -24.70
CA PRO A 139 -6.16 -34.34 -25.75
C PRO A 139 -5.58 -35.70 -26.14
N GLY A 140 -6.42 -36.71 -26.36
CA GLY A 140 -5.99 -38.06 -26.76
C GLY A 140 -5.37 -38.92 -25.66
N ASP A 141 -5.52 -38.54 -24.38
CA ASP A 141 -5.00 -39.34 -23.26
C ASP A 141 -5.83 -40.61 -23.02
N TYR A 142 -5.23 -41.60 -22.37
CA TYR A 142 -5.83 -42.93 -22.20
C TYR A 142 -7.14 -42.84 -21.40
N GLY A 143 -8.24 -43.37 -21.94
CA GLY A 143 -9.56 -43.32 -21.30
C GLY A 143 -10.36 -42.04 -21.56
N GLU A 144 -9.97 -41.21 -22.54
CA GLU A 144 -10.77 -40.06 -22.98
C GLU A 144 -12.18 -40.46 -23.43
N GLY A 145 -13.18 -39.67 -23.02
CA GLY A 145 -14.59 -39.85 -23.39
C GLY A 145 -15.35 -40.89 -22.55
N THR A 146 -14.72 -41.46 -21.52
CA THR A 146 -15.37 -42.39 -20.59
C THR A 146 -16.39 -41.70 -19.69
N PHE A 147 -17.47 -42.42 -19.35
CA PHE A 147 -18.52 -41.97 -18.45
C PHE A 147 -18.43 -42.71 -17.12
N PHE A 148 -18.46 -41.95 -16.03
CA PHE A 148 -18.42 -42.46 -14.66
C PHE A 148 -19.69 -42.10 -13.90
N GLY A 149 -20.23 -43.07 -13.16
CA GLY A 149 -21.44 -42.94 -12.36
C GLY A 149 -21.23 -42.17 -11.04
N SER A 150 -20.00 -42.09 -10.55
CA SER A 150 -19.62 -41.30 -9.37
C SER A 150 -18.19 -40.76 -9.45
N LEU A 151 -17.85 -39.79 -8.59
CA LEU A 151 -16.48 -39.28 -8.46
C LEU A 151 -15.52 -40.34 -7.90
N ASP A 152 -15.98 -41.21 -7.01
CA ASP A 152 -15.15 -42.26 -6.42
C ASP A 152 -14.77 -43.33 -7.45
N GLU A 153 -15.68 -43.63 -8.39
CA GLU A 153 -15.41 -44.56 -9.49
C GLU A 153 -14.25 -44.08 -10.37
N VAL A 154 -14.14 -42.76 -10.59
CA VAL A 154 -13.02 -42.14 -11.32
C VAL A 154 -11.69 -42.42 -10.61
N VAL A 155 -11.65 -42.27 -9.28
CA VAL A 155 -10.44 -42.48 -8.50
C VAL A 155 -10.05 -43.96 -8.46
N VAL A 156 -11.04 -44.86 -8.36
CA VAL A 156 -10.81 -46.30 -8.47
C VAL A 156 -10.26 -46.66 -9.85
N ALA A 157 -10.82 -46.09 -10.92
CA ALA A 157 -10.36 -46.32 -12.29
C ALA A 157 -8.93 -45.81 -12.51
N TYR A 158 -8.60 -44.63 -11.97
CA TYR A 158 -7.24 -44.10 -11.99
C TYR A 158 -6.26 -45.00 -11.23
N ASN A 159 -6.62 -45.45 -10.03
CA ASN A 159 -5.78 -46.33 -9.20
C ASN A 159 -5.53 -47.71 -9.84
N HIS A 160 -6.39 -48.16 -10.75
CA HIS A 160 -6.23 -49.40 -11.53
C HIS A 160 -5.67 -49.16 -12.95
N ASP A 161 -5.12 -47.96 -13.21
CA ASP A 161 -4.53 -47.54 -14.48
C ASP A 161 -5.49 -47.71 -15.69
N LYS A 162 -6.81 -47.56 -15.47
CA LYS A 162 -7.84 -47.64 -16.52
C LYS A 162 -8.09 -46.31 -17.22
N VAL A 163 -7.70 -45.20 -16.61
CA VAL A 163 -7.79 -43.84 -17.17
C VAL A 163 -6.55 -43.04 -16.78
N GLY A 164 -6.03 -42.25 -17.72
CA GLY A 164 -4.91 -41.34 -17.52
C GLY A 164 -5.30 -40.10 -16.70
N LEU A 165 -4.34 -39.51 -15.98
CA LEU A 165 -4.57 -38.37 -15.09
C LEU A 165 -5.19 -37.15 -15.81
N HIS A 166 -4.78 -36.93 -17.06
CA HIS A 166 -5.10 -35.75 -17.86
C HIS A 166 -6.22 -36.01 -18.87
N ALA A 167 -6.79 -37.21 -18.87
CA ALA A 167 -7.84 -37.62 -19.79
C ALA A 167 -9.13 -36.85 -19.53
N LYS A 168 -9.78 -36.45 -20.62
CA LYS A 168 -11.06 -35.75 -20.58
C LYS A 168 -12.19 -36.78 -20.39
N ILE A 169 -12.84 -36.74 -19.23
CA ILE A 169 -13.88 -37.69 -18.81
C ILE A 169 -15.21 -37.00 -18.51
N TYR A 170 -16.29 -37.77 -18.46
CA TYR A 170 -17.59 -37.33 -18.00
C TYR A 170 -17.90 -38.00 -16.67
N ALA A 171 -17.97 -37.22 -15.58
CA ALA A 171 -18.29 -37.74 -14.25
C ALA A 171 -19.63 -37.18 -13.77
N ARG A 172 -20.44 -38.01 -13.12
CA ARG A 172 -21.68 -37.56 -12.49
C ARG A 172 -21.38 -36.88 -11.16
N HIS A 173 -21.79 -35.61 -11.04
CA HIS A 173 -21.73 -34.81 -9.82
C HIS A 173 -23.04 -34.05 -9.66
N SER A 174 -23.69 -34.13 -8.49
CA SER A 174 -24.94 -33.40 -8.19
C SER A 174 -26.04 -33.63 -9.24
N GLU A 175 -26.23 -34.91 -9.60
CA GLU A 175 -27.17 -35.38 -10.62
C GLU A 175 -26.94 -34.92 -12.07
N ARG A 176 -25.82 -34.22 -12.34
CA ARG A 176 -25.44 -33.78 -13.69
C ARG A 176 -24.11 -34.40 -14.11
N PHE A 177 -23.95 -34.66 -15.41
CA PHE A 177 -22.65 -35.03 -15.96
C PHE A 177 -21.82 -33.77 -16.19
N ILE A 178 -20.66 -33.71 -15.56
CA ILE A 178 -19.67 -32.64 -15.77
C ILE A 178 -18.50 -33.19 -16.57
N THR A 179 -17.99 -32.39 -17.51
CA THR A 179 -16.77 -32.70 -18.25
C THR A 179 -15.55 -32.29 -17.42
N THR A 180 -14.74 -33.23 -16.97
CA THR A 180 -13.62 -32.99 -16.06
C THR A 180 -12.42 -33.89 -16.37
N THR A 181 -11.40 -33.92 -15.52
CA THR A 181 -10.28 -34.88 -15.57
C THR A 181 -10.18 -35.64 -14.25
N PRO A 182 -9.60 -36.87 -14.23
CA PRO A 182 -9.33 -37.57 -12.98
C PRO A 182 -8.50 -36.73 -12.00
N GLY A 183 -7.51 -35.99 -12.47
CA GLY A 183 -6.72 -35.12 -11.60
C GLY A 183 -7.53 -33.99 -10.95
N ARG A 184 -8.50 -33.39 -11.64
CA ARG A 184 -9.43 -32.43 -11.04
C ARG A 184 -10.35 -33.10 -10.01
N VAL A 185 -10.79 -34.33 -10.25
CA VAL A 185 -11.60 -35.09 -9.28
C VAL A 185 -10.80 -35.34 -7.99
N ILE A 186 -9.54 -35.79 -8.11
CA ILE A 186 -8.65 -36.03 -6.97
C ILE A 186 -8.42 -34.73 -6.17
N PHE A 187 -8.23 -33.59 -6.85
CA PHE A 187 -8.15 -32.29 -6.17
C PHE A 187 -9.43 -31.95 -5.39
N ASN A 188 -10.61 -32.20 -5.95
CA ASN A 188 -11.86 -31.84 -5.29
C ASN A 188 -12.17 -32.74 -4.07
N GLN A 189 -11.48 -33.87 -3.90
CA GLN A 189 -11.61 -34.71 -2.70
C GLN A 189 -11.01 -34.09 -1.44
N ILE A 190 -9.99 -33.22 -1.57
CA ILE A 190 -9.37 -32.53 -0.42
C ILE A 190 -10.19 -31.34 0.06
N LEU A 191 -11.26 -30.94 -0.63
CA LEU A 191 -12.10 -29.82 -0.20
C LEU A 191 -12.74 -30.11 1.16
N PRO A 192 -12.84 -29.11 2.05
CA PRO A 192 -13.60 -29.20 3.28
C PRO A 192 -15.03 -29.75 3.07
N GLU A 193 -15.54 -30.48 4.05
CA GLU A 193 -16.89 -31.09 4.02
C GLU A 193 -17.97 -30.05 3.70
N GLU A 194 -17.92 -28.89 4.34
CA GLU A 194 -18.88 -27.79 4.17
C GLU A 194 -18.96 -27.26 2.72
N LEU A 195 -17.82 -27.21 2.01
CA LEU A 195 -17.79 -26.82 0.60
C LEU A 195 -18.28 -27.94 -0.32
N ARG A 196 -18.01 -29.19 0.05
CA ARG A 196 -18.52 -30.38 -0.67
C ARG A 196 -20.04 -30.50 -0.53
N GLU A 197 -20.60 -30.18 0.63
CA GLU A 197 -22.05 -30.14 0.87
C GLU A 197 -22.76 -29.06 0.03
N LYS A 198 -22.09 -27.93 -0.23
CA LYS A 198 -22.57 -26.89 -1.17
C LYS A 198 -22.44 -27.28 -2.65
N ASN A 199 -22.03 -28.51 -2.96
CA ASN A 199 -21.77 -29.01 -4.32
C ASN A 199 -20.76 -28.14 -5.10
N THR A 200 -19.77 -27.59 -4.39
CA THR A 200 -18.70 -26.80 -5.02
C THR A 200 -17.72 -27.74 -5.71
N PHE A 201 -17.48 -27.52 -7.00
CA PHE A 201 -16.51 -28.30 -7.78
C PHE A 201 -15.64 -27.37 -8.63
N PHE A 202 -14.34 -27.33 -8.34
CA PHE A 202 -13.36 -26.54 -9.08
C PHE A 202 -12.93 -27.29 -10.35
N ASN A 203 -13.46 -26.88 -11.50
CA ASN A 203 -13.23 -27.52 -12.80
C ASN A 203 -12.37 -26.69 -13.74
N GLU A 204 -11.20 -26.27 -13.29
CA GLU A 204 -10.34 -25.37 -14.06
C GLU A 204 -8.86 -25.71 -13.87
N LEU A 205 -8.01 -25.03 -14.63
CA LEU A 205 -6.55 -25.18 -14.51
C LEU A 205 -6.06 -24.39 -13.30
N LEU A 206 -5.42 -25.09 -12.35
CA LEU A 206 -4.98 -24.49 -11.10
C LEU A 206 -3.64 -23.77 -11.26
N THR A 207 -3.72 -22.49 -11.58
CA THR A 207 -2.56 -21.57 -11.52
C THR A 207 -2.36 -21.03 -10.10
N LYS A 208 -1.17 -20.47 -9.80
CA LYS A 208 -0.88 -19.83 -8.50
C LYS A 208 -1.96 -18.80 -8.09
N LYS A 209 -2.40 -17.97 -9.04
CA LYS A 209 -3.43 -16.96 -8.80
C LYS A 209 -4.77 -17.59 -8.44
N ARG A 210 -5.14 -18.68 -9.13
CA ARG A 210 -6.40 -19.36 -8.87
C ARG A 210 -6.39 -20.13 -7.55
N ILE A 211 -5.28 -20.79 -7.22
CA ILE A 211 -5.07 -21.42 -5.91
C ILE A 211 -5.24 -20.39 -4.79
N GLN A 212 -4.66 -19.19 -4.93
CA GLN A 212 -4.83 -18.13 -3.93
C GLN A 212 -6.29 -17.67 -3.78
N GLN A 213 -7.07 -17.65 -4.88
CA GLN A 213 -8.51 -17.36 -4.82
C GLN A 213 -9.28 -18.48 -4.12
N ILE A 214 -9.00 -19.74 -4.44
CA ILE A 214 -9.63 -20.91 -3.79
C ILE A 214 -9.36 -20.90 -2.28
N ILE A 215 -8.13 -20.58 -1.86
CA ILE A 215 -7.79 -20.46 -0.42
C ILE A 215 -8.58 -19.32 0.23
N SER A 216 -8.74 -18.19 -0.45
CA SER A 216 -9.54 -17.06 0.03
C SER A 216 -11.02 -17.41 0.15
N GLU A 217 -11.58 -18.09 -0.84
CA GLU A 217 -12.96 -18.61 -0.83
C GLU A 217 -13.15 -19.62 0.31
N CYS A 218 -12.21 -20.55 0.49
CA CYS A 218 -12.21 -21.53 1.58
C CYS A 218 -12.19 -20.84 2.96
N HIS A 219 -11.22 -19.95 3.20
CA HIS A 219 -11.08 -19.23 4.46
C HIS A 219 -12.34 -18.47 4.88
N LYS A 220 -13.06 -17.89 3.92
CA LYS A 220 -14.29 -17.14 4.20
C LYS A 220 -15.43 -18.03 4.66
N GLU A 221 -15.54 -19.21 4.07
CA GLU A 221 -16.66 -20.13 4.32
C GLU A 221 -16.42 -21.00 5.55
N VAL A 222 -15.20 -21.54 5.71
CA VAL A 222 -14.88 -22.57 6.73
C VAL A 222 -14.02 -22.05 7.89
N GLY A 223 -13.47 -20.84 7.77
CA GLY A 223 -12.60 -20.23 8.77
C GLY A 223 -11.17 -20.79 8.83
N ASN A 224 -10.41 -20.37 9.86
CA ASN A 224 -8.95 -20.62 9.94
C ASN A 224 -8.57 -22.10 10.05
N TYR A 225 -9.26 -22.86 10.90
CA TYR A 225 -8.86 -24.22 11.26
C TYR A 225 -9.00 -25.19 10.10
N GLU A 226 -10.19 -25.27 9.49
CA GLU A 226 -10.43 -26.14 8.34
C GLU A 226 -9.62 -25.69 7.10
N THR A 227 -9.38 -24.38 6.94
CA THR A 227 -8.49 -23.88 5.89
C THR A 227 -7.05 -24.34 6.10
N ALA A 228 -6.55 -24.34 7.34
CA ALA A 228 -5.20 -24.83 7.63
C ALA A 228 -5.05 -26.33 7.29
N LYS A 229 -6.07 -27.14 7.60
CA LYS A 229 -6.13 -28.56 7.24
C LYS A 229 -6.15 -28.77 5.73
N PHE A 230 -6.97 -28.00 5.02
CA PHE A 230 -7.02 -27.99 3.56
C PHE A 230 -5.67 -27.63 2.93
N LEU A 231 -5.00 -26.62 3.46
CA LEU A 231 -3.66 -26.20 3.02
C LEU A 231 -2.61 -27.30 3.21
N ASP A 232 -2.66 -28.03 4.33
CA ASP A 232 -1.73 -29.13 4.60
C ASP A 232 -1.94 -30.31 3.64
N GLN A 233 -3.19 -30.66 3.36
CA GLN A 233 -3.55 -31.67 2.36
C GLN A 233 -3.13 -31.24 0.95
N MET A 234 -3.34 -29.96 0.59
CA MET A 234 -2.91 -29.41 -0.69
C MET A 234 -1.39 -29.44 -0.85
N LYS A 235 -0.63 -29.17 0.22
CA LYS A 235 0.84 -29.29 0.23
C LYS A 235 1.26 -30.72 -0.09
N GLY A 236 0.69 -31.71 0.61
CA GLY A 236 1.00 -33.13 0.39
C GLY A 236 0.72 -33.54 -1.06
N LEU A 237 -0.49 -33.26 -1.53
CA LEU A 237 -0.91 -33.55 -2.89
C LEU A 237 0.00 -32.86 -3.93
N GLY A 238 0.32 -31.59 -3.73
CA GLY A 238 1.20 -30.83 -4.62
C GLY A 238 2.57 -31.46 -4.78
N PHE A 239 3.21 -31.87 -3.67
CA PHE A 239 4.51 -32.55 -3.73
C PHE A 239 4.44 -33.93 -4.38
N ASP A 240 3.39 -34.70 -4.08
CA ASP A 240 3.21 -36.05 -4.65
C ASP A 240 3.06 -36.00 -6.16
N PHE A 241 2.17 -35.12 -6.67
CA PHE A 241 1.95 -34.99 -8.11
C PHE A 241 3.08 -34.24 -8.83
N SER A 242 3.82 -33.36 -8.14
CA SER A 242 5.06 -32.80 -8.69
C SER A 242 6.11 -33.88 -8.90
N THR A 243 6.25 -34.80 -7.93
CA THR A 243 7.18 -35.93 -8.01
C THR A 243 6.76 -36.91 -9.11
N LYS A 244 5.48 -37.31 -9.15
CA LYS A 244 4.94 -38.20 -10.19
C LYS A 244 5.02 -37.59 -11.59
N GLY A 245 4.87 -36.26 -11.68
CA GLY A 245 4.97 -35.54 -12.96
C GLY A 245 6.36 -35.60 -13.58
N GLY A 246 7.42 -35.84 -12.78
CA GLY A 246 8.78 -36.04 -13.27
C GLY A 246 9.30 -34.88 -14.14
N LEU A 247 8.83 -33.65 -13.88
CA LEU A 247 9.14 -32.50 -14.71
C LEU A 247 10.63 -32.13 -14.56
N SER A 248 11.32 -32.06 -15.69
CA SER A 248 12.74 -31.70 -15.77
C SER A 248 12.93 -30.54 -16.72
N ALA A 249 14.01 -29.79 -16.57
CA ALA A 249 14.37 -28.69 -17.46
C ALA A 249 15.65 -29.05 -18.23
N GLY A 250 15.50 -29.34 -19.51
CA GLY A 250 16.60 -29.58 -20.44
C GLY A 250 16.86 -28.41 -21.38
N LEU A 251 18.02 -28.43 -22.05
CA LEU A 251 18.35 -27.44 -23.08
C LEU A 251 17.38 -27.52 -24.27
N ASP A 252 16.86 -28.71 -24.58
CA ASP A 252 15.93 -28.94 -25.67
C ASP A 252 14.54 -28.34 -25.41
N ASP A 253 14.14 -28.19 -24.15
CA ASP A 253 12.86 -27.58 -23.79
C ASP A 253 12.83 -26.06 -24.05
N VAL A 254 13.99 -25.44 -24.26
CA VAL A 254 14.14 -24.01 -24.59
C VAL A 254 14.02 -23.83 -26.12
N HIS A 255 12.82 -23.53 -26.62
CA HIS A 255 12.58 -23.32 -28.05
C HIS A 255 12.90 -21.89 -28.50
N ILE A 256 13.80 -21.77 -29.48
CA ILE A 256 14.10 -20.50 -30.16
C ILE A 256 13.18 -20.38 -31.39
N PRO A 257 12.43 -19.27 -31.54
CA PRO A 257 11.55 -19.06 -32.70
C PRO A 257 12.33 -19.10 -34.02
N LYS A 258 11.83 -19.82 -35.01
CA LYS A 258 12.47 -19.93 -36.33
C LYS A 258 12.44 -18.60 -37.09
N GLU A 259 11.44 -17.77 -36.80
CA GLU A 259 11.25 -16.44 -37.39
C GLU A 259 12.16 -15.37 -36.74
N LYS A 260 12.83 -15.66 -35.62
CA LYS A 260 13.67 -14.67 -34.92
C LYS A 260 14.68 -13.98 -35.85
N PRO A 261 15.49 -14.68 -36.68
CA PRO A 261 16.47 -14.03 -37.55
C PRO A 261 15.84 -13.13 -38.61
N SER A 262 14.63 -13.47 -39.11
CA SER A 262 13.95 -12.64 -40.11
C SER A 262 13.41 -11.35 -39.50
N ILE A 263 12.88 -11.42 -38.28
CA ILE A 263 12.42 -10.25 -37.52
C ILE A 263 13.59 -9.32 -37.21
N ILE A 264 14.71 -9.85 -36.71
CA ILE A 264 15.90 -9.04 -36.39
C ILE A 264 16.41 -8.33 -37.66
N ARG A 265 16.48 -9.03 -38.80
CA ARG A 265 16.89 -8.41 -40.07
C ARG A 265 15.91 -7.32 -40.53
N LYS A 266 14.62 -7.49 -40.30
CA LYS A 266 13.60 -6.47 -40.61
C LYS A 266 13.81 -5.23 -39.75
N SER A 267 13.93 -5.40 -38.44
CA SER A 267 14.16 -4.31 -37.50
C SER A 267 15.48 -3.58 -37.75
N GLN A 268 16.54 -4.32 -38.11
CA GLN A 268 17.82 -3.72 -38.48
C GLN A 268 17.67 -2.81 -39.71
N LYS A 269 16.94 -3.23 -40.74
CA LYS A 269 16.67 -2.38 -41.92
C LYS A 269 15.88 -1.11 -41.56
N GLU A 270 14.95 -1.21 -40.60
CA GLU A 270 14.20 -0.05 -40.11
C GLU A 270 15.13 0.92 -39.35
N VAL A 271 16.05 0.39 -38.53
CA VAL A 271 17.09 1.18 -37.85
C VAL A 271 18.03 1.83 -38.87
N ASP A 272 18.49 1.10 -39.88
CA ASP A 272 19.36 1.63 -40.94
C ASP A 272 18.66 2.76 -41.71
N ALA A 273 17.36 2.62 -41.99
CA ALA A 273 16.57 3.67 -42.64
C ALA A 273 16.44 4.94 -41.76
N ILE A 274 16.32 4.78 -40.45
CA ILE A 274 16.32 5.91 -39.50
C ILE A 274 17.70 6.55 -39.42
N GLN A 275 18.76 5.75 -39.42
CA GLN A 275 20.14 6.24 -39.46
C GLN A 275 20.39 7.05 -40.74
N SER A 276 19.92 6.57 -41.90
CA SER A 276 20.00 7.33 -43.15
C SER A 276 19.14 8.61 -43.12
N GLN A 277 17.96 8.59 -42.48
CA GLN A 277 17.16 9.81 -42.29
C GLN A 277 17.90 10.84 -41.44
N TYR A 278 18.63 10.38 -40.42
CA TYR A 278 19.48 11.22 -39.60
C TYR A 278 20.66 11.76 -40.41
N GLU A 279 21.36 10.93 -41.19
CA GLU A 279 22.45 11.37 -42.08
C GLU A 279 21.99 12.40 -43.14
N MET A 280 20.76 12.25 -43.65
CA MET A 280 20.10 13.23 -44.53
C MET A 280 19.56 14.46 -43.79
N GLY A 281 19.64 14.47 -42.45
CA GLY A 281 19.18 15.52 -41.53
C GLY A 281 17.67 15.76 -41.50
N ILE A 282 16.88 14.73 -41.81
CA ILE A 282 15.41 14.77 -41.70
C ILE A 282 14.97 14.71 -40.23
N ILE A 283 15.73 14.04 -39.38
CA ILE A 283 15.44 13.81 -37.95
C ILE A 283 16.64 14.25 -37.10
N THR A 284 16.38 14.57 -35.83
CA THR A 284 17.42 14.94 -34.85
C THR A 284 18.05 13.69 -34.21
N ASP A 285 19.24 13.82 -33.61
CA ASP A 285 19.88 12.69 -32.89
C ASP A 285 19.01 12.17 -31.73
N GLY A 286 18.35 13.06 -30.98
CA GLY A 286 17.42 12.66 -29.92
C GLY A 286 16.19 11.91 -30.46
N GLU A 287 15.64 12.32 -31.61
CA GLU A 287 14.55 11.58 -32.28
C GLU A 287 15.04 10.23 -32.84
N ARG A 288 16.27 10.18 -33.38
CA ARG A 288 16.93 8.95 -33.86
C ARG A 288 17.07 7.95 -32.71
N TYR A 289 17.68 8.38 -31.61
CA TYR A 289 17.91 7.55 -30.41
C TYR A 289 16.61 6.96 -29.86
N ASN A 290 15.58 7.79 -29.65
CA ASN A 290 14.30 7.34 -29.13
C ASN A 290 13.58 6.37 -30.08
N LYS A 291 13.59 6.64 -31.39
CA LYS A 291 12.98 5.73 -32.37
C LYS A 291 13.70 4.38 -32.47
N ILE A 292 15.03 4.37 -32.36
CA ILE A 292 15.82 3.12 -32.35
C ILE A 292 15.44 2.27 -31.13
N ILE A 293 15.37 2.89 -29.95
CA ILE A 293 14.93 2.21 -28.71
C ILE A 293 13.53 1.64 -28.87
N ASP A 294 12.58 2.40 -29.42
CA ASP A 294 11.21 1.97 -29.63
C ASP A 294 11.14 0.74 -30.56
N ILE A 295 11.88 0.75 -31.67
CA ILE A 295 11.95 -0.39 -32.61
C ILE A 295 12.47 -1.64 -31.90
N TRP A 296 13.57 -1.53 -31.16
CA TRP A 296 14.13 -2.68 -30.46
C TRP A 296 13.26 -3.18 -29.32
N THR A 297 12.52 -2.29 -28.66
CA THR A 297 11.55 -2.63 -27.60
C THR A 297 10.37 -3.41 -28.19
N HIS A 298 9.82 -2.93 -29.30
CA HIS A 298 8.76 -3.62 -30.04
C HIS A 298 9.24 -4.98 -30.56
N THR A 299 10.43 -5.02 -31.14
CA THR A 299 11.07 -6.25 -31.66
C THR A 299 11.23 -7.30 -30.56
N SER A 300 11.73 -6.88 -29.40
CA SER A 300 11.91 -7.76 -28.24
C SER A 300 10.58 -8.33 -27.74
N SER A 301 9.54 -7.51 -27.70
CA SER A 301 8.19 -7.91 -27.30
C SER A 301 7.56 -8.89 -28.29
N GLN A 302 7.70 -8.63 -29.59
CA GLN A 302 7.22 -9.50 -30.66
C GLN A 302 7.91 -10.88 -30.61
N ILE A 303 9.24 -10.92 -30.43
CA ILE A 303 9.98 -12.18 -30.29
C ILE A 303 9.52 -12.95 -29.04
N ALA A 304 9.29 -12.24 -27.92
CA ALA A 304 8.81 -12.87 -26.69
C ALA A 304 7.42 -13.52 -26.86
N GLU A 305 6.51 -12.88 -27.61
CA GLU A 305 5.19 -13.45 -27.91
C GLU A 305 5.25 -14.68 -28.80
N LEU A 306 6.09 -14.66 -29.84
CA LEU A 306 6.30 -15.80 -30.72
C LEU A 306 6.90 -16.98 -29.97
N MET A 307 7.96 -16.73 -29.21
CA MET A 307 8.59 -17.73 -28.34
C MET A 307 7.60 -18.37 -27.39
N PHE A 308 6.78 -17.57 -26.70
CA PHE A 308 5.80 -18.10 -25.75
C PHE A 308 4.70 -18.91 -26.45
N ARG A 309 4.32 -18.52 -27.68
CA ARG A 309 3.36 -19.26 -28.51
C ARG A 309 3.93 -20.60 -28.96
N ASP A 310 5.18 -20.64 -29.40
CA ASP A 310 5.85 -21.86 -29.84
C ASP A 310 5.99 -22.85 -28.67
N MET A 311 6.42 -22.38 -27.51
CA MET A 311 6.51 -23.20 -26.29
C MET A 311 5.14 -23.68 -25.79
N LYS A 312 4.08 -22.89 -25.98
CA LYS A 312 2.71 -23.29 -25.63
C LYS A 312 2.20 -24.44 -26.51
N ASN A 313 2.60 -24.47 -27.78
CA ASN A 313 2.20 -25.52 -28.71
C ASN A 313 3.10 -26.77 -28.61
N ASP A 314 4.32 -26.61 -28.07
CA ASP A 314 5.24 -27.72 -27.87
C ASP A 314 4.69 -28.76 -26.89
N ARG A 315 4.81 -30.04 -27.27
CA ARG A 315 4.25 -31.20 -26.55
C ARG A 315 2.80 -30.98 -26.08
N GLU A 316 1.97 -30.34 -26.92
CA GLU A 316 0.56 -30.02 -26.59
C GLU A 316 0.42 -29.18 -25.31
N GLY A 317 1.42 -28.34 -25.02
CA GLY A 317 1.50 -27.50 -23.83
C GLY A 317 2.17 -28.17 -22.63
N PHE A 318 2.70 -29.39 -22.75
CA PHE A 318 3.45 -30.07 -21.69
C PHE A 318 4.96 -29.80 -21.71
N ASN A 319 5.39 -28.72 -22.37
CA ASN A 319 6.76 -28.23 -22.22
C ASN A 319 7.02 -27.81 -20.75
N PRO A 320 8.04 -28.35 -20.06
CA PRO A 320 8.26 -28.08 -18.63
C PRO A 320 8.51 -26.60 -18.30
N ILE A 321 9.28 -25.89 -19.14
CA ILE A 321 9.59 -24.46 -18.93
C ILE A 321 8.34 -23.61 -19.11
N TYR A 322 7.53 -23.94 -20.11
CA TYR A 322 6.22 -23.30 -20.30
C TYR A 322 5.32 -23.54 -19.08
N MET A 323 5.22 -24.77 -18.60
CA MET A 323 4.40 -25.11 -17.44
C MET A 323 4.84 -24.37 -16.16
N MET A 324 6.15 -24.22 -15.92
CA MET A 324 6.68 -23.48 -14.78
C MET A 324 6.24 -22.00 -14.80
N ALA A 325 6.29 -21.36 -15.96
CA ALA A 325 5.90 -19.95 -16.10
C ALA A 325 4.37 -19.74 -16.19
N ASP A 326 3.65 -20.59 -16.91
CA ASP A 326 2.19 -20.50 -17.07
C ASP A 326 1.46 -20.81 -15.76
N SER A 327 1.96 -21.78 -14.98
CA SER A 327 1.45 -22.06 -13.63
C SER A 327 1.72 -20.93 -12.63
N GLY A 328 2.74 -20.10 -12.89
CA GLY A 328 3.25 -19.09 -11.97
C GLY A 328 4.05 -19.68 -10.80
N ALA A 329 4.51 -20.94 -10.91
CA ALA A 329 5.36 -21.59 -9.93
C ALA A 329 6.73 -20.91 -9.86
N ARG A 330 7.39 -20.76 -11.01
CA ARG A 330 8.69 -20.07 -11.16
C ARG A 330 8.90 -19.68 -12.62
N GLY A 331 9.51 -18.52 -12.86
CA GLY A 331 9.74 -18.02 -14.21
C GLY A 331 8.74 -16.93 -14.62
N SER A 332 9.23 -15.89 -15.28
CA SER A 332 8.40 -14.90 -15.96
C SER A 332 8.59 -14.97 -17.48
N LYS A 333 7.64 -14.41 -18.24
CA LYS A 333 7.78 -14.27 -19.71
C LYS A 333 9.08 -13.56 -20.09
N ASP A 334 9.50 -12.57 -19.32
CA ASP A 334 10.76 -11.84 -19.54
C ASP A 334 12.01 -12.67 -19.25
N GLN A 335 11.97 -13.54 -18.23
CA GLN A 335 13.07 -14.46 -17.95
C GLN A 335 13.21 -15.51 -19.06
N ILE A 336 12.09 -16.08 -19.52
CA ILE A 336 12.09 -17.02 -20.65
C ILE A 336 12.55 -16.31 -21.93
N ARG A 337 12.15 -15.05 -22.15
CA ARG A 337 12.62 -14.22 -23.27
C ARG A 337 14.14 -14.13 -23.31
N GLN A 338 14.79 -13.98 -22.16
CA GLN A 338 16.26 -13.95 -22.09
C GLN A 338 16.89 -15.33 -22.38
N LEU A 339 16.20 -16.42 -22.07
CA LEU A 339 16.67 -17.78 -22.34
C LEU A 339 16.59 -18.16 -23.82
N ALA A 340 15.46 -17.90 -24.48
CA ALA A 340 15.19 -18.41 -25.83
C ALA A 340 14.89 -17.34 -26.89
N GLY A 341 14.49 -16.14 -26.49
CA GLY A 341 14.17 -15.04 -27.38
C GLY A 341 15.40 -14.20 -27.70
N MET A 342 15.51 -13.05 -27.06
CA MET A 342 16.67 -12.15 -27.07
C MET A 342 16.77 -11.47 -25.72
N ARG A 343 17.97 -11.07 -25.30
CA ARG A 343 18.12 -10.36 -24.03
C ARG A 343 17.61 -8.91 -24.08
N GLY A 344 17.75 -8.23 -25.21
CA GLY A 344 17.19 -6.89 -25.43
C GLY A 344 18.11 -5.74 -25.02
N LEU A 345 17.51 -4.59 -24.71
CA LEU A 345 18.20 -3.33 -24.39
C LEU A 345 18.64 -3.27 -22.93
N MET A 346 19.86 -2.79 -22.69
CA MET A 346 20.48 -2.69 -21.36
C MET A 346 20.61 -1.24 -20.90
N ALA A 347 20.53 -1.00 -19.59
CA ALA A 347 20.70 0.34 -19.01
C ALA A 347 22.18 0.70 -18.80
N LYS A 348 22.56 1.94 -19.12
CA LYS A 348 23.89 2.50 -18.88
C LYS A 348 24.02 3.01 -17.43
N PRO A 349 25.13 2.74 -16.74
CA PRO A 349 25.43 3.34 -15.45
C PRO A 349 26.09 4.71 -15.67
N GLN A 350 25.34 5.79 -15.50
CA GLN A 350 25.91 7.15 -15.46
C GLN A 350 25.93 7.72 -14.04
N LYS A 351 26.92 8.58 -13.76
CA LYS A 351 26.97 9.45 -12.58
C LYS A 351 26.01 10.64 -12.80
N THR A 352 25.31 11.01 -11.73
CA THR A 352 24.24 12.02 -11.59
C THR A 352 24.59 13.48 -11.96
N MET A 353 25.61 13.76 -12.78
CA MET A 353 26.03 15.14 -13.06
C MET A 353 25.19 15.86 -14.13
N THR A 354 24.48 15.16 -15.01
CA THR A 354 23.69 15.74 -16.12
C THR A 354 22.19 15.46 -16.08
N GLY A 355 21.64 15.09 -14.91
CA GLY A 355 20.18 15.08 -14.67
C GLY A 355 19.36 13.98 -15.36
N GLY A 356 19.86 13.32 -16.41
CA GLY A 356 19.18 12.20 -17.07
C GLY A 356 19.27 10.91 -16.26
N LYS A 357 18.16 10.44 -15.68
CA LYS A 357 18.08 9.10 -15.06
C LYS A 357 18.15 8.03 -16.15
N GLY A 358 19.26 7.28 -16.21
CA GLY A 358 19.33 5.93 -16.79
C GLY A 358 19.17 5.82 -18.31
N GLU A 359 20.06 6.44 -19.08
CA GLU A 359 20.16 6.21 -20.53
C GLU A 359 20.26 4.72 -20.88
N ILE A 360 19.56 4.33 -21.93
CA ILE A 360 19.57 2.97 -22.48
C ILE A 360 20.67 2.88 -23.53
N ILE A 361 21.36 1.74 -23.60
CA ILE A 361 22.35 1.49 -24.65
C ILE A 361 21.60 1.16 -25.93
N GLU A 362 21.83 1.95 -27.00
CA GLU A 362 21.12 1.82 -28.29
C GLU A 362 21.37 0.47 -28.99
N SER A 363 22.51 -0.16 -28.72
CA SER A 363 22.88 -1.48 -29.24
C SER A 363 22.26 -2.59 -28.38
N PRO A 364 21.24 -3.32 -28.87
CA PRO A 364 20.62 -4.40 -28.12
C PRO A 364 21.49 -5.67 -28.12
N ILE A 365 21.27 -6.51 -27.12
CA ILE A 365 21.78 -7.88 -27.11
C ILE A 365 20.76 -8.76 -27.86
N THR A 366 21.11 -9.15 -29.09
CA THR A 366 20.25 -9.96 -29.96
C THR A 366 20.31 -11.44 -29.65
N ALA A 367 21.44 -11.89 -29.08
CA ALA A 367 21.62 -13.24 -28.59
C ALA A 367 20.77 -13.54 -27.35
N ASN A 368 20.58 -14.82 -27.08
CA ASN A 368 19.96 -15.34 -25.86
C ASN A 368 20.93 -16.28 -25.12
N PHE A 369 20.55 -16.75 -23.92
CA PHE A 369 21.44 -17.62 -23.13
C PHE A 369 21.68 -19.00 -23.76
N LYS A 370 20.74 -19.53 -24.55
CA LYS A 370 20.91 -20.81 -25.25
C LYS A 370 21.90 -20.72 -26.42
N GLU A 371 21.92 -19.59 -27.13
CA GLU A 371 22.86 -19.30 -28.22
C GLU A 371 24.26 -18.93 -27.70
N GLY A 372 24.33 -18.39 -26.48
CA GLY A 372 25.54 -17.83 -25.90
C GLY A 372 25.70 -16.34 -26.23
N LEU A 373 26.46 -15.62 -25.39
CA LEU A 373 26.70 -14.18 -25.56
C LEU A 373 28.13 -13.94 -26.05
N SER A 374 28.30 -13.00 -26.97
CA SER A 374 29.64 -12.51 -27.32
C SER A 374 30.28 -11.76 -26.15
N VAL A 375 31.61 -11.57 -26.20
CA VAL A 375 32.35 -10.85 -25.15
C VAL A 375 31.81 -9.43 -24.94
N LEU A 376 31.45 -8.73 -26.03
CA LEU A 376 30.89 -7.38 -25.96
C LEU A 376 29.48 -7.37 -25.35
N GLU A 377 28.59 -8.26 -25.80
CA GLU A 377 27.23 -8.37 -25.25
C GLU A 377 27.26 -8.75 -23.77
N TYR A 378 28.14 -9.67 -23.38
CA TYR A 378 28.34 -10.02 -21.98
C TYR A 378 28.83 -8.82 -21.17
N PHE A 379 29.84 -8.08 -21.65
CA PHE A 379 30.36 -6.89 -21.00
C PHE A 379 29.29 -5.80 -20.82
N ILE A 380 28.50 -5.53 -21.85
CA ILE A 380 27.36 -4.60 -21.78
C ILE A 380 26.38 -5.05 -20.69
N SER A 381 26.05 -6.34 -20.65
CA SER A 381 25.16 -6.90 -19.62
C SER A 381 25.70 -6.76 -18.19
N THR A 382 27.02 -6.77 -17.98
CA THR A 382 27.60 -6.69 -16.62
C THR A 382 27.28 -5.37 -15.92
N HIS A 383 27.11 -4.29 -16.68
CA HIS A 383 26.84 -2.96 -16.13
C HIS A 383 25.48 -2.89 -15.44
N GLY A 384 24.43 -3.38 -16.11
CA GLY A 384 23.08 -3.47 -15.55
C GLY A 384 23.03 -4.40 -14.34
N ALA A 385 23.66 -5.58 -14.44
CA ALA A 385 23.71 -6.55 -13.34
C ALA A 385 24.41 -5.99 -12.09
N ARG A 386 25.58 -5.35 -12.25
CA ARG A 386 26.32 -4.74 -11.13
C ARG A 386 25.53 -3.61 -10.47
N LYS A 387 24.89 -2.76 -11.27
CA LYS A 387 24.02 -1.68 -10.76
C LYS A 387 22.86 -2.26 -9.96
N GLY A 388 22.18 -3.29 -10.48
CA GLY A 388 21.09 -3.97 -9.77
C GLY A 388 21.52 -4.54 -8.41
N LEU A 389 22.68 -5.18 -8.35
CA LEU A 389 23.26 -5.70 -7.08
C LEU A 389 23.58 -4.57 -6.10
N ALA A 390 24.26 -3.50 -6.57
CA ALA A 390 24.65 -2.38 -5.72
C ALA A 390 23.42 -1.61 -5.19
N ASP A 391 22.43 -1.34 -6.05
CA ASP A 391 21.18 -0.69 -5.67
C ASP A 391 20.42 -1.52 -4.63
N THR A 392 20.40 -2.85 -4.78
CA THR A 392 19.75 -3.74 -3.81
C THR A 392 20.40 -3.65 -2.44
N ALA A 393 21.74 -3.72 -2.39
CA ALA A 393 22.48 -3.63 -1.14
C ALA A 393 22.30 -2.29 -0.42
N LEU A 394 22.28 -1.17 -1.17
CA LEU A 394 22.17 0.17 -0.60
C LEU A 394 20.73 0.54 -0.23
N LYS A 395 19.77 0.31 -1.14
CA LYS A 395 18.37 0.77 -0.96
C LYS A 395 17.60 -0.05 0.08
N THR A 396 18.05 -1.25 0.42
CA THR A 396 17.45 -2.04 1.51
C THR A 396 17.55 -1.29 2.84
N ALA A 397 18.66 -0.57 3.09
CA ALA A 397 18.83 0.25 4.28
C ALA A 397 17.82 1.41 4.33
N ASP A 398 17.58 2.07 3.19
CA ASP A 398 16.61 3.18 3.08
C ASP A 398 15.18 2.71 3.39
N ALA A 399 14.80 1.52 2.92
CA ALA A 399 13.48 0.93 3.16
C ALA A 399 13.28 0.55 4.64
N GLY A 400 14.29 -0.06 5.26
CA GLY A 400 14.26 -0.36 6.70
C GLY A 400 14.17 0.92 7.53
N TYR A 401 14.90 1.97 7.14
CA TYR A 401 14.87 3.26 7.81
C TYR A 401 13.52 3.97 7.67
N LEU A 402 12.90 3.93 6.48
CA LEU A 402 11.54 4.42 6.28
C LEU A 402 10.54 3.68 7.17
N THR A 403 10.62 2.35 7.23
CA THR A 403 9.74 1.51 8.06
C THR A 403 9.84 1.90 9.52
N ARG A 404 11.06 2.09 10.03
CA ARG A 404 11.28 2.58 11.40
C ARG A 404 10.59 3.93 11.63
N ARG A 405 10.79 4.92 10.75
CA ARG A 405 10.15 6.24 10.88
C ARG A 405 8.62 6.16 10.85
N LEU A 406 8.06 5.29 10.02
CA LEU A 406 6.61 5.08 9.97
C LEU A 406 6.07 4.51 11.29
N VAL A 407 6.79 3.54 11.90
CA VAL A 407 6.42 2.98 13.21
C VAL A 407 6.51 4.06 14.29
N ASP A 408 7.58 4.87 14.28
CA ASP A 408 7.78 5.91 15.29
C ASP A 408 6.66 6.96 15.29
N VAL A 409 6.10 7.28 14.12
CA VAL A 409 4.95 8.20 13.99
C VAL A 409 3.62 7.54 14.34
N ALA A 410 3.46 6.26 14.03
CA ALA A 410 2.16 5.59 14.10
C ALA A 410 1.95 4.73 15.34
N GLN A 411 2.99 4.46 16.15
CA GLN A 411 2.92 3.53 17.29
C GLN A 411 1.74 3.80 18.23
N ASP A 412 1.42 5.07 18.52
CA ASP A 412 0.39 5.42 19.50
C ASP A 412 -1.04 5.32 18.93
N VAL A 413 -1.20 4.87 17.68
CA VAL A 413 -2.50 4.66 17.05
C VAL A 413 -3.02 3.25 17.36
N ILE A 414 -3.84 3.18 18.41
CA ILE A 414 -4.51 1.96 18.88
C ILE A 414 -6.03 2.11 18.75
N VAL A 415 -6.77 1.01 18.59
CA VAL A 415 -8.24 1.04 18.61
C VAL A 415 -8.75 1.11 20.05
N ASN A 416 -9.26 2.29 20.47
CA ASN A 416 -9.67 2.53 21.86
C ASN A 416 -11.18 2.45 22.11
N ARG A 417 -12.00 2.73 21.09
CA ARG A 417 -13.47 2.75 21.18
C ARG A 417 -14.08 2.05 19.97
N ASP A 418 -15.33 1.60 20.06
CA ASP A 418 -16.00 0.98 18.91
C ASP A 418 -16.43 2.04 17.90
N ASP A 419 -17.12 3.09 18.36
CA ASP A 419 -17.61 4.16 17.51
C ASP A 419 -17.29 5.54 18.11
N CYS A 420 -16.80 6.47 17.28
CA CYS A 420 -16.62 7.88 17.63
C CYS A 420 -17.84 8.76 17.31
N GLY A 421 -18.84 8.24 16.60
CA GLY A 421 -20.07 8.96 16.24
C GLY A 421 -19.94 9.99 15.11
N THR A 422 -18.78 10.08 14.46
CA THR A 422 -18.57 11.09 13.42
C THR A 422 -19.53 10.93 12.23
N LEU A 423 -20.02 12.06 11.71
CA LEU A 423 -20.78 12.16 10.46
C LEU A 423 -19.85 12.33 9.24
N ARG A 424 -18.55 12.55 9.48
CA ARG A 424 -17.58 12.86 8.43
C ARG A 424 -17.06 11.57 7.80
N GLY A 425 -16.92 11.58 6.49
CA GLY A 425 -16.36 10.49 5.72
C GLY A 425 -15.55 11.00 4.54
N VAL A 426 -14.80 10.09 3.93
CA VAL A 426 -14.03 10.33 2.70
C VAL A 426 -14.84 9.76 1.54
N THR A 427 -14.93 10.51 0.45
CA THR A 427 -15.55 10.04 -0.79
C THR A 427 -14.55 9.13 -1.51
N VAL A 428 -14.95 7.90 -1.79
CA VAL A 428 -14.12 6.92 -2.49
C VAL A 428 -14.73 6.64 -3.84
N GLU A 429 -13.89 6.70 -4.87
CA GLU A 429 -14.23 6.38 -6.26
C GLU A 429 -13.34 5.27 -6.81
N ALA A 430 -13.79 4.63 -7.88
CA ALA A 430 -12.96 3.69 -8.65
C ALA A 430 -11.76 4.42 -9.23
N GLN A 431 -10.56 3.86 -9.06
CA GLN A 431 -9.35 4.53 -9.48
C GLN A 431 -9.09 4.30 -10.98
N LYS A 432 -9.16 5.37 -11.75
CA LYS A 432 -8.97 5.38 -13.20
C LYS A 432 -7.62 6.02 -13.53
N GLU A 433 -6.76 5.31 -14.25
CA GLU A 433 -5.60 5.92 -14.90
C GLU A 433 -5.94 6.15 -16.37
N ALA A 434 -6.16 7.43 -16.71
CA ALA A 434 -6.78 7.84 -17.97
C ALA A 434 -8.17 7.18 -18.17
N GLU A 435 -8.21 5.98 -18.73
CA GLU A 435 -9.43 5.19 -18.94
C GLU A 435 -9.36 3.75 -18.44
N GLU A 436 -8.18 3.26 -18.03
CA GLU A 436 -8.08 1.91 -17.49
C GLU A 436 -8.46 1.94 -16.01
N VAL A 437 -9.51 1.19 -15.65
CA VAL A 437 -9.92 1.02 -14.25
C VAL A 437 -8.87 0.11 -13.60
N THR A 438 -7.89 0.73 -12.96
CA THR A 438 -6.83 0.01 -12.23
C THR A 438 -7.39 -0.73 -11.02
N GLU A 439 -8.43 -0.16 -10.38
CA GLU A 439 -9.11 -0.76 -9.24
C GLU A 439 -10.60 -0.44 -9.27
N GLN A 440 -11.40 -1.48 -9.11
CA GLN A 440 -12.85 -1.36 -9.02
C GLN A 440 -13.26 -0.78 -7.66
N LEU A 441 -14.36 -0.03 -7.64
CA LEU A 441 -14.91 0.54 -6.42
C LEU A 441 -15.14 -0.54 -5.35
N ALA A 442 -15.67 -1.69 -5.74
CA ALA A 442 -15.97 -2.82 -4.85
C ALA A 442 -14.73 -3.34 -4.09
N GLU A 443 -13.55 -3.41 -4.74
CA GLU A 443 -12.31 -3.84 -4.07
C GLU A 443 -11.86 -2.80 -3.04
N ARG A 444 -12.03 -1.50 -3.34
CA ARG A 444 -11.53 -0.39 -2.55
C ARG A 444 -12.36 -0.11 -1.28
N ILE A 445 -13.68 -0.30 -1.37
CA ILE A 445 -14.61 -0.09 -0.26
C ILE A 445 -14.75 -1.32 0.65
N LEU A 446 -14.24 -2.48 0.23
CA LEU A 446 -14.39 -3.73 0.97
C LEU A 446 -13.85 -3.60 2.40
N GLY A 447 -14.67 -3.95 3.38
CA GLY A 447 -14.31 -3.93 4.78
C GLY A 447 -14.26 -2.53 5.41
N ARG A 448 -14.81 -1.52 4.75
CA ARG A 448 -15.04 -0.18 5.32
C ARG A 448 -16.47 -0.03 5.81
N VAL A 449 -16.73 1.01 6.60
CA VAL A 449 -18.08 1.34 7.10
C VAL A 449 -18.63 2.53 6.33
N ILE A 450 -19.89 2.46 5.92
CA ILE A 450 -20.57 3.52 5.17
C ILE A 450 -20.82 4.73 6.07
N ALA A 451 -20.50 5.93 5.58
CA ALA A 451 -20.70 7.18 6.31
C ALA A 451 -22.09 7.80 6.10
N ASP A 452 -22.64 7.72 4.89
CA ASP A 452 -23.95 8.28 4.50
C ASP A 452 -24.81 7.21 3.79
N ASP A 453 -26.13 7.31 3.88
CA ASP A 453 -27.06 6.36 3.24
C ASP A 453 -26.83 6.28 1.72
N ILE A 454 -26.73 5.05 1.18
CA ILE A 454 -26.54 4.82 -0.26
C ILE A 454 -27.91 4.67 -0.90
N LEU A 455 -28.26 5.64 -1.75
CA LEU A 455 -29.48 5.63 -2.55
C LEU A 455 -29.19 5.16 -3.97
N HIS A 456 -30.15 4.48 -4.60
CA HIS A 456 -30.05 4.11 -6.00
C HIS A 456 -30.07 5.39 -6.87
N PRO A 457 -29.14 5.54 -7.84
CA PRO A 457 -28.98 6.77 -8.62
C PRO A 457 -30.16 7.16 -9.52
N VAL A 458 -31.19 6.31 -9.63
CA VAL A 458 -32.33 6.49 -10.56
C VAL A 458 -33.64 6.42 -9.81
N THR A 459 -33.85 5.38 -8.99
CA THR A 459 -35.09 5.19 -8.24
C THR A 459 -35.13 5.99 -6.93
N GLY A 460 -33.98 6.40 -6.41
CA GLY A 460 -33.88 7.07 -5.10
C GLY A 460 -34.16 6.16 -3.91
N GLU A 461 -34.32 4.85 -4.13
CA GLU A 461 -34.55 3.88 -3.06
C GLU A 461 -33.28 3.64 -2.24
N LEU A 462 -33.44 3.42 -0.94
CA LEU A 462 -32.35 3.11 -0.04
C LEU A 462 -31.80 1.72 -0.33
N VAL A 463 -30.55 1.64 -0.79
CA VAL A 463 -29.87 0.37 -1.06
C VAL A 463 -29.19 -0.16 0.20
N ILE A 464 -28.42 0.69 0.88
CA ILE A 464 -27.69 0.31 2.11
C ILE A 464 -27.75 1.46 3.12
N PRO A 465 -28.14 1.20 4.38
CA PRO A 465 -28.17 2.21 5.41
C PRO A 465 -26.77 2.58 5.92
N ARG A 466 -26.68 3.78 6.49
CA ARG A 466 -25.52 4.33 7.17
C ARG A 466 -24.99 3.41 8.28
N ASN A 467 -23.69 3.48 8.54
CA ASN A 467 -22.96 2.68 9.53
C ASN A 467 -22.97 1.17 9.28
N THR A 468 -23.35 0.74 8.08
CA THR A 468 -23.22 -0.67 7.67
C THR A 468 -21.77 -0.97 7.29
N LEU A 469 -21.26 -2.10 7.78
CA LEU A 469 -19.97 -2.64 7.37
C LEU A 469 -20.09 -3.29 5.99
N ILE A 470 -19.27 -2.85 5.05
CA ILE A 470 -19.31 -3.35 3.67
C ILE A 470 -18.60 -4.71 3.60
N ARG A 471 -19.35 -5.78 3.39
CA ARG A 471 -18.82 -7.10 2.99
C ARG A 471 -19.01 -7.26 1.48
N GLU A 472 -18.72 -8.45 0.95
CA GLU A 472 -18.77 -8.69 -0.50
C GLU A 472 -20.19 -8.61 -1.06
N GLU A 473 -21.21 -8.99 -0.29
CA GLU A 473 -22.61 -8.89 -0.74
C GLU A 473 -23.03 -7.43 -0.90
N GLU A 474 -22.70 -6.57 0.07
CA GLU A 474 -22.95 -5.14 0.01
C GLU A 474 -22.14 -4.48 -1.11
N ALA A 475 -20.87 -4.86 -1.27
CA ALA A 475 -20.03 -4.36 -2.34
C ALA A 475 -20.57 -4.75 -3.74
N ARG A 476 -21.10 -5.98 -3.89
CA ARG A 476 -21.77 -6.42 -5.11
C ARG A 476 -23.04 -5.62 -5.37
N LYS A 477 -23.89 -5.41 -4.36
CA LYS A 477 -25.09 -4.56 -4.48
C LYS A 477 -24.73 -3.15 -4.93
N ILE A 478 -23.66 -2.55 -4.39
CA ILE A 478 -23.19 -1.21 -4.80
C ILE A 478 -22.76 -1.23 -6.28
N SER A 479 -22.02 -2.25 -6.70
CA SER A 479 -21.55 -2.38 -8.09
C SER A 479 -22.67 -2.66 -9.08
N GLU A 480 -23.66 -3.48 -8.72
CA GLU A 480 -24.80 -3.85 -9.58
C GLU A 480 -25.75 -2.68 -9.81
N ASN A 481 -25.94 -1.84 -8.79
CA ASN A 481 -26.76 -0.62 -8.87
C ASN A 481 -26.05 0.56 -9.57
N GLY A 482 -24.81 0.36 -10.05
CA GLY A 482 -24.07 1.37 -10.81
C GLY A 482 -23.71 2.62 -10.01
N VAL A 483 -23.46 2.49 -8.71
CA VAL A 483 -23.03 3.62 -7.87
C VAL A 483 -21.55 3.91 -8.12
N ASP A 484 -21.24 5.11 -8.60
CA ASP A 484 -19.87 5.51 -8.95
C ASP A 484 -19.02 5.98 -7.76
N THR A 485 -19.66 6.57 -6.74
CA THR A 485 -19.00 7.16 -5.57
C THR A 485 -19.68 6.75 -4.29
N VAL A 486 -18.90 6.41 -3.27
CA VAL A 486 -19.40 6.03 -1.95
C VAL A 486 -18.63 6.79 -0.88
N LYS A 487 -19.36 7.39 0.06
CA LYS A 487 -18.76 8.05 1.21
C LYS A 487 -18.60 7.05 2.35
N VAL A 488 -17.35 6.80 2.73
CA VAL A 488 -16.97 5.83 3.75
C VAL A 488 -16.35 6.51 4.95
N ARG A 489 -16.49 5.90 6.13
CA ARG A 489 -15.73 6.31 7.32
C ARG A 489 -14.26 5.96 7.10
N SER A 490 -13.38 6.82 7.61
CA SER A 490 -11.94 6.72 7.42
C SER A 490 -11.20 7.03 8.72
N PRO A 491 -9.99 6.48 8.94
CA PRO A 491 -9.10 6.93 10.01
C PRO A 491 -8.84 8.44 9.96
N LEU A 492 -8.83 9.05 8.76
CA LEU A 492 -8.61 10.48 8.56
C LEU A 492 -9.69 11.36 9.23
N THR A 493 -10.95 10.91 9.21
CA THR A 493 -12.09 11.66 9.76
C THR A 493 -12.43 11.26 11.20
N CYS A 494 -11.64 10.39 11.82
CA CYS A 494 -11.91 9.87 13.14
C CYS A 494 -11.72 10.93 14.24
N GLU A 495 -12.77 11.18 15.02
CA GLU A 495 -12.79 12.20 16.10
C GLU A 495 -12.34 11.69 17.48
N THR A 496 -11.94 10.42 17.58
CA THR A 496 -11.37 9.86 18.82
C THR A 496 -10.10 10.62 19.22
N GLU A 497 -10.03 11.06 20.48
CA GLU A 497 -8.90 11.86 21.03
C GLU A 497 -7.59 11.08 21.07
N GLN A 498 -7.63 9.81 21.47
CA GLN A 498 -6.48 8.92 21.52
C GLN A 498 -6.75 7.70 20.64
N GLY A 499 -5.84 7.41 19.71
CA GLY A 499 -6.00 6.30 18.79
C GLY A 499 -7.14 6.52 17.79
N ILE A 500 -7.81 5.45 17.38
CA ILE A 500 -8.97 5.49 16.45
C ILE A 500 -10.13 4.64 16.99
N CYS A 501 -11.32 4.80 16.41
CA CYS A 501 -12.44 3.90 16.67
C CYS A 501 -12.50 2.73 15.67
N ALA A 502 -13.11 1.62 16.08
CA ALA A 502 -13.26 0.43 15.25
C ALA A 502 -14.07 0.71 13.96
N SER A 503 -15.16 1.48 14.05
CA SER A 503 -16.00 1.82 12.88
C SER A 503 -15.28 2.66 11.84
N CYS A 504 -14.37 3.56 12.23
CA CYS A 504 -13.57 4.34 11.28
C CYS A 504 -12.46 3.52 10.60
N TYR A 505 -12.00 2.44 11.23
CA TYR A 505 -11.00 1.53 10.66
C TYR A 505 -11.61 0.40 9.81
N GLY A 506 -12.78 -0.10 10.24
CA GLY A 506 -13.51 -1.19 9.61
C GLY A 506 -13.00 -2.58 10.03
N ILE A 507 -12.77 -3.46 9.06
CA ILE A 507 -12.28 -4.82 9.34
C ILE A 507 -10.78 -4.88 9.59
N ASN A 508 -10.39 -5.82 10.46
CA ASN A 508 -9.04 -6.35 10.52
C ASN A 508 -8.84 -7.31 9.34
N LEU A 509 -7.84 -7.01 8.50
CA LEU A 509 -7.58 -7.75 7.28
C LEU A 509 -6.99 -9.14 7.53
N THR A 510 -6.46 -9.41 8.73
CA THR A 510 -5.85 -10.71 9.07
C THR A 510 -6.87 -11.80 9.38
N ASN A 511 -8.05 -11.45 9.89
CA ASN A 511 -9.11 -12.40 10.23
C ASN A 511 -10.44 -12.15 9.50
N GLY A 512 -10.56 -11.03 8.77
CA GLY A 512 -11.80 -10.66 8.07
C GLY A 512 -12.94 -10.20 8.99
N MET A 513 -12.67 -10.02 10.27
CA MET A 513 -13.65 -9.59 11.28
C MET A 513 -13.49 -8.09 11.58
N PRO A 514 -14.51 -7.42 12.18
CA PRO A 514 -14.35 -6.07 12.71
C PRO A 514 -13.12 -5.98 13.63
N VAL A 515 -12.39 -4.87 13.56
CA VAL A 515 -11.19 -4.71 14.38
C VAL A 515 -11.53 -4.67 15.88
N ASN A 516 -10.74 -5.38 16.68
CA ASN A 516 -10.95 -5.46 18.12
C ASN A 516 -10.37 -4.23 18.84
N ARG A 517 -10.98 -3.87 19.98
CA ARG A 517 -10.38 -2.88 20.89
C ARG A 517 -9.04 -3.39 21.41
N GLY A 518 -8.03 -2.53 21.37
CA GLY A 518 -6.65 -2.81 21.75
C GLY A 518 -5.74 -3.17 20.57
N GLU A 519 -6.25 -3.33 19.35
CA GLU A 519 -5.41 -3.63 18.20
C GLU A 519 -4.49 -2.43 17.88
N ALA A 520 -3.19 -2.69 17.79
CA ALA A 520 -2.17 -1.68 17.45
C ALA A 520 -2.10 -1.42 15.93
N VAL A 521 -3.19 -0.89 15.39
CA VAL A 521 -3.40 -0.62 13.96
C VAL A 521 -2.34 0.31 13.35
N GLY A 522 -1.73 1.20 14.14
CA GLY A 522 -0.65 2.05 13.69
C GLY A 522 0.63 1.29 13.33
N ILE A 523 1.03 0.33 14.16
CA ILE A 523 2.18 -0.54 13.88
C ILE A 523 1.89 -1.41 12.66
N ILE A 524 0.67 -1.97 12.57
CA ILE A 524 0.23 -2.78 11.43
C ILE A 524 0.28 -1.97 10.13
N ALA A 525 -0.17 -0.71 10.17
CA ALA A 525 -0.12 0.20 9.02
C ALA A 525 1.32 0.49 8.59
N ALA A 526 2.19 0.85 9.54
CA ALA A 526 3.59 1.14 9.26
C ALA A 526 4.32 -0.07 8.64
N GLN A 527 4.13 -1.28 9.19
CA GLN A 527 4.69 -2.51 8.65
C GLN A 527 4.13 -2.85 7.26
N SER A 528 2.82 -2.65 7.06
CA SER A 528 2.13 -2.93 5.80
C SER A 528 2.58 -2.01 4.65
N ILE A 529 3.16 -0.86 4.96
CA ILE A 529 3.76 0.08 4.01
C ILE A 529 5.27 -0.19 3.85
N GLY A 530 5.94 -0.46 4.97
CA GLY A 530 7.40 -0.64 5.03
C GLY A 530 7.90 -1.93 4.41
N GLU A 531 7.27 -3.08 4.71
CA GLU A 531 7.67 -4.39 4.18
C GLU A 531 7.65 -4.41 2.65
N PRO A 532 6.57 -4.00 1.95
CA PRO A 532 6.60 -3.96 0.51
C PRO A 532 7.54 -2.88 -0.04
N GLY A 533 7.84 -1.85 0.74
CA GLY A 533 8.85 -0.83 0.41
C GLY A 533 10.23 -1.44 0.17
N THR A 534 10.61 -2.47 0.94
CA THR A 534 11.84 -3.24 0.67
C THR A 534 11.73 -4.00 -0.65
N GLN A 535 10.57 -4.61 -0.94
CA GLN A 535 10.34 -5.31 -2.19
C GLN A 535 10.38 -4.40 -3.43
N LEU A 536 9.98 -3.13 -3.32
CA LEU A 536 10.10 -2.15 -4.42
C LEU A 536 11.56 -1.98 -4.85
N THR A 537 12.48 -2.02 -3.89
CA THR A 537 13.91 -1.90 -4.16
C THR A 537 14.48 -3.20 -4.72
N LEU A 538 14.03 -4.35 -4.22
CA LEU A 538 14.45 -5.68 -4.65
C LEU A 538 13.92 -6.08 -6.03
N ARG A 539 12.69 -5.73 -6.42
CA ARG A 539 12.16 -6.04 -7.78
C ARG A 539 12.94 -5.34 -8.90
N THR A 540 13.59 -4.22 -8.57
CA THR A 540 14.54 -3.56 -9.48
C THR A 540 15.71 -4.49 -9.84
N PHE A 541 16.05 -5.50 -9.03
CA PHE A 541 17.08 -6.49 -9.33
C PHE A 541 16.73 -7.39 -10.52
N HIS A 542 15.51 -7.94 -10.55
CA HIS A 542 15.08 -8.87 -11.60
C HIS A 542 14.91 -8.19 -12.97
N ILE A 543 14.61 -6.89 -12.95
CA ILE A 543 14.45 -6.07 -14.15
C ILE A 543 15.74 -5.29 -14.47
N GLY A 544 16.64 -5.10 -13.50
CA GLY A 544 17.75 -4.14 -13.50
C GLY A 544 18.85 -4.36 -14.55
N GLY A 545 18.76 -5.44 -15.33
CA GLY A 545 19.54 -5.62 -16.55
C GLY A 545 18.84 -5.08 -17.80
N THR A 546 17.52 -5.25 -17.92
CA THR A 546 16.71 -4.99 -19.11
C THR A 546 15.83 -3.77 -18.97
N ALA A 547 15.97 -2.79 -19.85
CA ALA A 547 15.02 -1.69 -19.93
C ALA A 547 13.72 -2.18 -20.61
N SER A 548 12.63 -2.20 -19.85
CA SER A 548 11.28 -2.43 -20.41
C SER A 548 10.51 -1.14 -20.26
N LEU A 549 10.51 -0.33 -21.31
CA LEU A 549 9.67 0.87 -21.37
C LEU A 549 8.21 0.43 -21.54
N ILE A 550 7.31 1.00 -20.74
CA ILE A 550 5.87 0.90 -21.02
C ILE A 550 5.67 1.62 -22.35
N THR A 551 5.20 0.89 -23.36
CA THR A 551 4.95 1.44 -24.68
C THR A 551 3.92 2.55 -24.55
N SER A 552 4.33 3.79 -24.78
CA SER A 552 3.40 4.91 -24.84
C SER A 552 2.63 4.80 -26.15
N GLU A 553 1.36 4.37 -26.08
CA GLU A 553 0.48 4.40 -27.24
C GLU A 553 0.35 5.85 -27.74
N SER A 554 0.62 6.07 -29.02
CA SER A 554 0.52 7.36 -29.70
C SER A 554 -0.84 7.58 -30.36
N GLN A 555 -1.77 6.63 -30.20
CA GLN A 555 -3.08 6.63 -30.83
C GLN A 555 -4.13 6.03 -29.89
N VAL A 556 -5.31 6.62 -29.86
CA VAL A 556 -6.47 6.07 -29.12
C VAL A 556 -7.44 5.45 -30.11
N LYS A 557 -7.95 4.25 -29.80
CA LYS A 557 -8.94 3.52 -30.60
C LYS A 557 -10.27 3.39 -29.87
N ALA A 558 -11.37 3.42 -30.63
CA ALA A 558 -12.71 3.19 -30.11
C ALA A 558 -12.84 1.76 -29.55
N LYS A 559 -13.29 1.63 -28.29
CA LYS A 559 -13.46 0.32 -27.62
C LYS A 559 -14.78 -0.37 -27.99
N VAL A 560 -15.79 0.42 -28.32
CA VAL A 560 -17.15 -0.01 -28.63
C VAL A 560 -17.61 0.78 -29.86
N ASP A 561 -18.62 0.28 -30.55
CA ASP A 561 -19.33 1.04 -31.57
C ASP A 561 -20.10 2.18 -30.89
N GLY A 562 -20.20 3.33 -31.54
CA GLY A 562 -20.92 4.47 -30.95
C GLY A 562 -20.75 5.77 -31.73
N ILE A 563 -21.33 6.83 -31.20
CA ILE A 563 -21.27 8.18 -31.73
C ILE A 563 -20.28 8.99 -30.90
N ILE A 564 -19.40 9.73 -31.57
CA ILE A 564 -18.45 10.62 -30.92
C ILE A 564 -19.10 11.96 -30.60
N GLY A 565 -18.91 12.48 -29.40
CA GLY A 565 -19.31 13.84 -29.00
C GLY A 565 -18.13 14.63 -28.45
N PHE A 566 -17.85 15.81 -28.98
CA PHE A 566 -16.78 16.68 -28.51
C PHE A 566 -17.27 17.58 -27.37
N ASP A 567 -16.43 17.70 -26.33
CA ASP A 567 -16.68 18.58 -25.20
C ASP A 567 -15.43 19.41 -24.93
N ASN A 568 -15.58 20.73 -24.95
CA ASN A 568 -14.49 21.71 -24.79
C ASN A 568 -13.31 21.55 -25.77
N ILE A 569 -13.55 20.99 -26.97
CA ILE A 569 -12.51 20.81 -28.00
C ILE A 569 -12.55 22.00 -28.97
N HIS A 570 -11.43 22.73 -29.07
CA HIS A 570 -11.23 23.73 -30.10
C HIS A 570 -10.27 23.19 -31.16
N THR A 571 -10.71 23.23 -32.42
CA THR A 571 -9.99 22.60 -33.53
C THR A 571 -9.68 23.58 -34.66
N ILE A 572 -8.49 23.45 -35.26
CA ILE A 572 -8.17 24.04 -36.56
C ILE A 572 -8.07 22.90 -37.57
N THR A 573 -8.65 23.12 -38.75
CA THR A 573 -8.55 22.17 -39.86
C THR A 573 -7.37 22.55 -40.75
N GLN A 574 -6.42 21.63 -40.89
CA GLN A 574 -5.30 21.75 -41.83
C GLN A 574 -5.53 20.88 -43.08
N GLU A 575 -5.10 21.37 -44.24
CA GLU A 575 -5.00 20.56 -45.46
C GLU A 575 -3.55 20.11 -45.65
N SER A 576 -3.27 18.82 -45.44
CA SER A 576 -1.95 18.25 -45.70
C SER A 576 -1.97 17.32 -46.91
N LYS A 577 -0.88 17.32 -47.70
CA LYS A 577 -0.67 16.38 -48.81
C LYS A 577 -0.17 15.06 -48.21
N GLY A 578 -1.01 14.02 -48.21
CA GLY A 578 -0.59 12.69 -47.74
C GLY A 578 0.47 12.04 -48.64
N LYS A 579 1.15 10.99 -48.13
CA LYS A 579 2.15 10.18 -48.87
C LYS A 579 1.63 9.55 -50.18
N THR A 580 0.31 9.50 -50.37
CA THR A 580 -0.38 8.95 -51.55
C THR A 580 -0.97 10.02 -52.48
N GLY A 581 -0.67 11.30 -52.26
CA GLY A 581 -1.20 12.41 -53.06
C GLY A 581 -2.68 12.76 -52.78
N ARG A 582 -3.36 12.05 -51.86
CA ARG A 582 -4.69 12.44 -51.36
C ARG A 582 -4.57 13.58 -50.35
N LYS A 583 -5.42 14.60 -50.50
CA LYS A 583 -5.61 15.68 -49.51
C LYS A 583 -6.29 15.09 -48.28
N VAL A 584 -5.60 15.07 -47.15
CA VAL A 584 -6.17 14.63 -45.87
C VAL A 584 -6.45 15.89 -45.05
N LYS A 585 -7.70 16.07 -44.62
CA LYS A 585 -8.06 17.09 -43.64
C LYS A 585 -7.60 16.60 -42.28
N ARG A 586 -6.64 17.30 -41.67
CA ARG A 586 -6.13 16.99 -40.33
C ARG A 586 -6.75 17.98 -39.36
N ILE A 587 -7.51 17.52 -38.39
CA ILE A 587 -8.11 18.37 -37.36
C ILE A 587 -7.15 18.38 -36.18
N VAL A 588 -6.65 19.55 -35.80
CA VAL A 588 -5.65 19.68 -34.74
C VAL A 588 -6.23 20.46 -33.57
N THR A 589 -6.06 19.94 -32.35
CA THR A 589 -6.59 20.56 -31.12
C THR A 589 -5.67 21.64 -30.57
N ILE A 590 -6.23 22.81 -30.25
CA ILE A 590 -5.47 23.99 -29.78
C ILE A 590 -5.71 24.33 -28.31
N ARG A 591 -6.77 23.82 -27.69
CA ARG A 591 -6.97 23.98 -26.24
C ARG A 591 -6.67 22.70 -25.50
N ARG A 592 -6.30 22.86 -24.23
CA ARG A 592 -6.16 21.78 -23.26
C ARG A 592 -7.52 21.42 -22.69
N ASN A 593 -7.63 20.23 -22.11
CA ASN A 593 -8.86 19.72 -21.48
C ASN A 593 -10.02 19.43 -22.46
N GLY A 594 -9.71 19.19 -23.73
CA GLY A 594 -10.70 18.68 -24.68
C GLY A 594 -11.08 17.23 -24.35
N ILE A 595 -12.37 16.91 -24.31
CA ILE A 595 -12.88 15.58 -24.01
C ILE A 595 -13.66 15.05 -25.21
N VAL A 596 -13.28 13.88 -25.71
CA VAL A 596 -14.03 13.11 -26.71
C VAL A 596 -14.87 12.08 -25.97
N LYS A 597 -16.20 12.24 -26.01
CA LYS A 597 -17.17 11.30 -25.44
C LYS A 597 -17.53 10.26 -26.49
N LEU A 598 -17.62 8.99 -26.10
CA LEU A 598 -18.23 7.93 -26.90
C LEU A 598 -19.62 7.65 -26.33
N ILE A 599 -20.64 7.86 -27.16
CA ILE A 599 -22.05 7.78 -26.80
C ILE A 599 -22.65 6.55 -27.50
N ASP A 600 -23.32 5.70 -26.75
CA ASP A 600 -24.02 4.52 -27.29
C ASP A 600 -25.35 4.89 -27.96
N GLU A 601 -25.99 3.94 -28.64
CA GLU A 601 -27.33 4.08 -29.24
C GLU A 601 -28.41 4.50 -28.22
N ASN A 602 -28.22 4.18 -26.94
CA ASN A 602 -29.10 4.58 -25.83
C ASN A 602 -28.79 5.98 -25.24
N ASN A 603 -28.00 6.79 -25.93
CA ASN A 603 -27.58 8.13 -25.52
C ASN A 603 -26.80 8.17 -24.18
N ARG A 604 -26.20 7.04 -23.79
CA ARG A 604 -25.35 6.90 -22.60
C ARG A 604 -23.89 7.14 -22.97
N ILE A 605 -23.17 7.90 -22.15
CA ILE A 605 -21.73 8.10 -22.32
C ILE A 605 -21.01 6.83 -21.85
N VAL A 606 -20.47 6.06 -22.80
CA VAL A 606 -19.74 4.81 -22.56
C VAL A 606 -18.30 5.08 -22.15
N ALA A 607 -17.66 6.05 -22.81
CA ALA A 607 -16.26 6.40 -22.57
C ALA A 607 -16.02 7.91 -22.73
N LYS A 608 -14.98 8.42 -22.08
CA LYS A 608 -14.55 9.82 -22.12
C LYS A 608 -13.03 9.85 -22.29
N TYR A 609 -12.58 10.18 -23.49
CA TYR A 609 -11.17 10.28 -23.83
C TYR A 609 -10.69 11.73 -23.67
N SER A 610 -9.72 11.97 -22.81
CA SER A 610 -9.03 13.27 -22.73
C SER A 610 -8.08 13.42 -23.92
N VAL A 611 -8.22 14.51 -24.68
CA VAL A 611 -7.42 14.81 -25.87
C VAL A 611 -6.28 15.75 -25.51
N PRO A 612 -5.01 15.31 -25.67
CA PRO A 612 -3.85 16.18 -25.44
C PRO A 612 -3.80 17.36 -26.42
N TYR A 613 -3.24 18.48 -25.97
CA TYR A 613 -2.94 19.62 -26.85
C TYR A 613 -2.06 19.20 -28.03
N GLY A 614 -2.39 19.70 -29.23
CA GLY A 614 -1.70 19.38 -30.47
C GLY A 614 -1.96 17.97 -31.04
N SER A 615 -2.95 17.24 -30.51
CA SER A 615 -3.36 15.95 -31.09
C SER A 615 -4.07 16.15 -32.42
N ALA A 616 -3.84 15.23 -33.35
CA ALA A 616 -4.54 15.15 -34.60
C ALA A 616 -5.76 14.23 -34.45
N LEU A 617 -6.95 14.83 -34.46
CA LEU A 617 -8.23 14.13 -34.51
C LEU A 617 -8.44 13.57 -35.92
N ILE A 618 -8.68 12.26 -35.99
CA ILE A 618 -9.01 11.54 -37.23
C ILE A 618 -10.53 11.51 -37.43
N VAL A 619 -11.29 11.60 -36.33
CA VAL A 619 -12.76 11.62 -36.32
C VAL A 619 -13.31 13.04 -36.18
N HIS A 620 -14.55 13.21 -36.63
CA HIS A 620 -15.32 14.45 -36.50
C HIS A 620 -16.36 14.36 -35.38
N ASP A 621 -16.86 15.51 -34.93
CA ASP A 621 -17.97 15.56 -33.97
C ASP A 621 -19.23 14.91 -34.57
N GLU A 622 -19.98 14.20 -33.75
CA GLU A 622 -21.16 13.38 -34.13
C GLU A 622 -20.90 12.22 -35.12
N GLN A 623 -19.62 11.87 -35.37
CA GLN A 623 -19.29 10.75 -36.25
C GLN A 623 -19.59 9.39 -35.60
N GLN A 624 -20.24 8.50 -36.35
CA GLN A 624 -20.32 7.08 -36.01
C GLN A 624 -18.96 6.38 -36.18
N VAL A 625 -18.49 5.71 -35.14
CA VAL A 625 -17.23 4.98 -35.12
C VAL A 625 -17.47 3.50 -34.84
N LYS A 626 -16.65 2.65 -35.46
CA LYS A 626 -16.62 1.22 -35.17
C LYS A 626 -15.51 0.89 -34.18
N LYS A 627 -15.69 -0.20 -33.42
CA LYS A 627 -14.69 -0.77 -32.53
C LYS A 627 -13.37 -0.99 -33.27
N GLY A 628 -12.30 -0.44 -32.72
CA GLY A 628 -10.94 -0.49 -33.26
C GLY A 628 -10.56 0.68 -34.17
N GLN A 629 -11.50 1.55 -34.54
CA GLN A 629 -11.21 2.76 -35.32
C GLN A 629 -10.40 3.77 -34.50
N VAL A 630 -9.37 4.36 -35.10
CA VAL A 630 -8.53 5.37 -34.44
C VAL A 630 -9.30 6.68 -34.31
N LEU A 631 -9.40 7.21 -33.10
CA LEU A 631 -10.07 8.47 -32.79
C LEU A 631 -9.12 9.65 -33.02
N PHE A 632 -7.94 9.60 -32.40
CA PHE A 632 -6.91 10.63 -32.54
C PHE A 632 -5.51 10.08 -32.30
N GLU A 633 -4.52 10.78 -32.84
CA GLU A 633 -3.09 10.45 -32.79
C GLU A 633 -2.29 11.67 -32.30
N TRP A 634 -1.16 11.43 -31.63
CA TRP A 634 -0.24 12.49 -31.21
C TRP A 634 1.20 11.99 -31.15
N ASP A 635 2.15 12.91 -31.10
CA ASP A 635 3.55 12.56 -30.87
C ASP A 635 3.78 12.27 -29.38
N ALA A 636 4.15 11.02 -29.07
CA ALA A 636 4.33 10.57 -27.70
C ALA A 636 5.58 11.16 -27.02
N HIS A 637 6.55 11.66 -27.78
CA HIS A 637 7.86 12.09 -27.30
C HIS A 637 8.08 13.60 -27.42
N MET A 638 7.29 14.29 -28.24
CA MET A 638 7.39 15.75 -28.43
C MET A 638 6.02 16.42 -28.27
N THR A 639 5.96 17.53 -27.52
CA THR A 639 4.82 18.45 -27.56
C THR A 639 5.16 19.57 -28.52
N SER A 640 4.33 19.80 -29.54
CA SER A 640 4.54 20.91 -30.47
C SER A 640 3.73 22.13 -30.00
N ILE A 641 4.37 23.30 -29.91
CA ILE A 641 3.69 24.59 -29.78
C ILE A 641 3.13 24.93 -31.16
N LEU A 642 1.81 25.00 -31.29
CA LEU A 642 1.13 25.24 -32.56
C LEU A 642 0.68 26.70 -32.69
N ALA A 643 0.75 27.22 -33.91
CA ALA A 643 0.15 28.50 -34.26
C ALA A 643 -1.39 28.41 -34.26
N THR A 644 -2.08 29.33 -33.61
CA THR A 644 -3.55 29.47 -33.69
C THR A 644 -3.95 30.27 -34.92
N GLU A 645 -3.20 31.34 -35.22
CA GLU A 645 -3.46 32.25 -36.34
C GLU A 645 -2.50 31.99 -37.51
N SER A 646 -2.93 32.35 -38.72
CA SER A 646 -2.07 32.35 -39.90
C SER A 646 -1.45 33.73 -40.09
N GLY A 647 -0.18 33.81 -40.49
CA GLY A 647 0.50 35.09 -40.70
C GLY A 647 2.01 34.94 -40.84
N THR A 648 2.74 36.04 -40.71
CA THR A 648 4.20 36.07 -40.83
C THR A 648 4.86 35.98 -39.46
N VAL A 649 5.91 35.16 -39.34
CA VAL A 649 6.68 34.94 -38.11
C VAL A 649 7.65 36.10 -37.85
N LYS A 650 7.61 36.69 -36.66
CA LYS A 650 8.54 37.74 -36.21
C LYS A 650 9.12 37.37 -34.84
N PHE A 651 10.44 37.34 -34.73
CA PHE A 651 11.10 36.98 -33.48
C PHE A 651 11.15 38.17 -32.52
N THR A 652 10.96 37.90 -31.24
CA THR A 652 11.10 38.89 -30.17
C THR A 652 11.97 38.31 -29.09
N ASP A 653 13.06 39.00 -28.76
CA ASP A 653 14.08 38.58 -27.80
C ASP A 653 14.78 37.24 -28.11
N ILE A 654 14.68 36.74 -29.36
CA ILE A 654 15.47 35.60 -29.85
C ILE A 654 16.71 36.15 -30.57
N LYS A 655 17.88 35.95 -29.97
CA LYS A 655 19.18 36.39 -30.49
C LYS A 655 20.15 35.21 -30.47
N ALA A 656 20.84 35.01 -31.59
CA ALA A 656 21.88 34.00 -31.69
C ALA A 656 22.98 34.21 -30.61
N ASP A 657 23.44 33.10 -30.02
CA ASP A 657 24.45 33.00 -28.96
C ASP A 657 24.14 33.70 -27.63
N LEU A 658 22.92 34.27 -27.51
CA LEU A 658 22.44 34.87 -26.28
C LEU A 658 21.22 34.13 -25.73
N THR A 659 20.09 34.13 -26.45
CA THR A 659 18.86 33.42 -26.04
C THR A 659 18.59 32.17 -26.88
N MET A 660 19.32 32.01 -27.98
CA MET A 660 19.24 30.86 -28.87
C MET A 660 20.65 30.38 -29.17
N ARG A 661 20.91 29.09 -28.94
CA ARG A 661 22.15 28.44 -29.33
C ARG A 661 21.90 27.62 -30.58
N GLU A 662 22.72 27.85 -31.60
CA GLU A 662 22.80 26.93 -32.74
C GLU A 662 23.68 25.75 -32.31
N GLN A 663 23.04 24.63 -32.00
CA GLN A 663 23.76 23.36 -31.88
C GLN A 663 23.93 22.81 -33.29
N VAL A 664 25.18 22.77 -33.74
CA VAL A 664 25.54 22.03 -34.94
C VAL A 664 25.64 20.58 -34.54
N ASP A 665 24.83 19.76 -35.18
CA ASP A 665 24.91 18.33 -35.03
C ASP A 665 26.20 17.84 -35.72
N GLU A 666 27.13 17.23 -34.96
CA GLU A 666 28.51 16.93 -35.39
C GLU A 666 28.58 16.03 -36.62
N ILE A 667 27.52 15.28 -36.89
CA ILE A 667 27.44 14.30 -38.00
C ILE A 667 26.69 14.87 -39.20
N THR A 668 25.54 15.53 -38.98
CA THR A 668 24.65 15.97 -40.08
C THR A 668 24.99 17.37 -40.58
N GLY A 669 25.76 18.14 -39.82
CA GLY A 669 26.09 19.54 -40.12
C GLY A 669 24.87 20.48 -40.06
N MET A 670 23.69 19.97 -39.70
CA MET A 670 22.48 20.78 -39.57
C MET A 670 22.48 21.55 -38.26
N LYS A 671 22.03 22.80 -38.35
CA LYS A 671 21.93 23.71 -37.22
C LYS A 671 20.57 23.54 -36.54
N GLN A 672 20.55 22.97 -35.35
CA GLN A 672 19.39 22.99 -34.48
C GLN A 672 19.40 24.26 -33.64
N ARG A 673 18.29 24.99 -33.67
CA ARG A 673 18.11 26.23 -32.91
C ARG A 673 17.43 25.91 -31.59
N VAL A 674 18.21 25.82 -30.52
CA VAL A 674 17.71 25.51 -29.18
C VAL A 674 17.65 26.79 -28.36
N ILE A 675 16.50 27.05 -27.73
CA ILE A 675 16.36 28.19 -26.82
C ILE A 675 17.10 27.89 -25.51
N ILE A 676 18.02 28.78 -25.12
CA ILE A 676 18.85 28.63 -23.92
C ILE A 676 18.48 29.66 -22.87
N GLU A 677 18.69 29.30 -21.60
CA GLU A 677 18.58 30.25 -20.50
C GLU A 677 19.79 31.19 -20.51
N VAL A 678 19.57 32.49 -20.29
CA VAL A 678 20.64 33.50 -20.23
C VAL A 678 21.07 33.69 -18.77
N PRO A 679 22.30 33.30 -18.37
CA PRO A 679 22.80 33.56 -17.03
C PRO A 679 22.95 35.07 -16.80
N GLY A 680 22.24 35.62 -15.80
CA GLY A 680 22.41 37.01 -15.34
C GLY A 680 21.59 38.10 -16.04
N GLN A 681 20.94 37.84 -17.19
CA GLN A 681 20.08 38.82 -17.89
C GLN A 681 18.63 38.33 -18.03
N ARG A 682 17.87 38.38 -16.94
CA ARG A 682 16.47 37.93 -16.85
C ARG A 682 15.43 38.90 -17.46
N LYS A 683 15.80 39.72 -18.46
CA LYS A 683 14.91 40.71 -19.11
C LYS A 683 14.41 40.28 -20.49
N LEU A 684 15.15 39.44 -21.19
CA LEU A 684 14.79 38.95 -22.52
C LEU A 684 13.79 37.81 -22.36
N ASN A 685 12.73 37.77 -23.17
CA ASN A 685 11.75 36.68 -23.14
C ASN A 685 11.52 36.13 -24.57
N PRO A 686 12.24 35.05 -24.96
CA PRO A 686 12.19 34.54 -26.31
C PRO A 686 10.75 34.17 -26.68
N SER A 687 10.21 34.91 -27.63
CA SER A 687 8.83 34.77 -28.08
C SER A 687 8.74 34.92 -29.59
N VAL A 688 7.82 34.15 -30.16
CA VAL A 688 7.47 34.20 -31.57
C VAL A 688 6.15 34.93 -31.70
N ASN A 689 6.17 36.07 -32.39
CA ASN A 689 4.95 36.80 -32.73
C ASN A 689 4.51 36.43 -34.13
N ILE A 690 3.20 36.32 -34.33
CA ILE A 690 2.60 36.24 -35.65
C ILE A 690 2.03 37.62 -35.96
N VAL A 691 2.42 38.17 -37.12
CA VAL A 691 1.94 39.47 -37.63
C VAL A 691 1.13 39.28 -38.91
N ASP A 692 0.12 40.12 -39.07
CA ASP A 692 -0.69 40.22 -40.30
C ASP A 692 0.03 41.04 -41.39
N GLU A 693 -0.57 41.18 -42.57
CA GLU A 693 -0.04 41.95 -43.71
C GLU A 693 0.27 43.43 -43.35
N ASP A 694 -0.42 43.99 -42.34
CA ASP A 694 -0.23 45.34 -41.80
C ASP A 694 0.81 45.44 -40.64
N ASP A 695 1.66 44.42 -40.42
CA ASP A 695 2.62 44.28 -39.29
C ASP A 695 1.96 44.38 -37.89
N LYS A 696 0.64 44.19 -37.83
CA LYS A 696 -0.12 44.18 -36.59
C LYS A 696 0.01 42.80 -35.93
N LYS A 697 0.39 42.79 -34.66
CA LYS A 697 0.57 41.57 -33.86
C LYS A 697 -0.77 40.88 -33.61
N ILE A 698 -0.97 39.70 -34.20
CA ILE A 698 -2.17 38.86 -34.10
C ILE A 698 -1.98 37.65 -33.18
N GLY A 699 -0.74 37.17 -33.00
CA GLY A 699 -0.43 36.05 -32.09
C GLY A 699 0.88 36.26 -31.33
N ASN A 700 0.99 35.69 -30.13
CA ASN A 700 2.20 35.73 -29.28
C ASN A 700 2.45 34.39 -28.60
N TYR A 701 3.54 33.73 -28.95
CA TYR A 701 3.90 32.41 -28.42
C TYR A 701 5.21 32.52 -27.66
N ILE A 702 5.18 32.27 -26.36
CA ILE A 702 6.38 32.28 -25.52
C ILE A 702 7.05 30.92 -25.59
N LEU A 703 8.36 30.92 -25.81
CA LEU A 703 9.16 29.72 -25.94
C LEU A 703 9.80 29.36 -24.60
N PRO A 704 9.56 28.16 -24.05
CA PRO A 704 10.24 27.71 -22.85
C PRO A 704 11.71 27.42 -23.13
N THR A 705 12.54 27.40 -22.09
CA THR A 705 13.95 27.03 -22.21
C THR A 705 14.07 25.55 -22.60
N GLY A 706 15.03 25.23 -23.48
CA GLY A 706 15.26 23.87 -23.98
C GLY A 706 14.34 23.44 -25.13
N CYS A 707 13.40 24.28 -25.60
CA CYS A 707 12.62 23.95 -26.80
C CYS A 707 13.45 24.14 -28.07
N THR A 708 13.17 23.32 -29.08
CA THR A 708 13.76 23.43 -30.41
C THR A 708 12.85 24.26 -31.32
N LEU A 709 13.39 25.35 -31.86
CA LEU A 709 12.69 26.24 -32.78
C LEU A 709 12.63 25.61 -34.19
N VAL A 710 11.42 25.47 -34.74
CA VAL A 710 11.20 24.88 -36.07
C VAL A 710 11.09 25.95 -37.15
N VAL A 711 10.48 27.09 -36.83
CA VAL A 711 10.20 28.17 -37.79
C VAL A 711 11.38 29.15 -37.97
N GLU A 712 11.43 29.83 -39.12
CA GLU A 712 12.37 30.90 -39.43
C GLU A 712 11.71 32.29 -39.32
N GLU A 713 12.51 33.32 -39.08
CA GLU A 713 12.03 34.70 -39.08
C GLU A 713 11.59 35.12 -40.49
N GLY A 714 10.41 35.70 -40.63
CA GLY A 714 9.82 36.07 -41.93
C GLY A 714 9.07 34.94 -42.64
N ALA A 715 9.01 33.72 -42.07
CA ALA A 715 8.26 32.62 -42.66
C ALA A 715 6.73 32.84 -42.58
N LEU A 716 6.03 32.50 -43.66
CA LEU A 716 4.56 32.43 -43.70
C LEU A 716 4.10 31.09 -43.11
N ILE A 717 3.31 31.15 -42.04
CA ILE A 717 2.76 29.98 -41.35
C ILE A 717 1.23 29.99 -41.37
N LYS A 718 0.63 28.80 -41.37
CA LYS A 718 -0.81 28.62 -41.25
C LYS A 718 -1.18 28.21 -39.82
N GLY A 719 -2.43 28.49 -39.44
CA GLY A 719 -3.01 27.95 -38.22
C GLY A 719 -2.85 26.43 -38.16
N GLY A 720 -2.33 25.94 -37.04
CA GLY A 720 -1.98 24.54 -36.75
C GLY A 720 -0.52 24.16 -37.03
N ASP A 721 0.31 25.03 -37.63
CA ASP A 721 1.72 24.72 -37.89
C ASP A 721 2.55 24.78 -36.60
N ALA A 722 3.56 23.91 -36.49
CA ALA A 722 4.42 23.83 -35.32
C ALA A 722 5.48 24.95 -35.33
N ILE A 723 5.43 25.82 -34.32
CA ILE A 723 6.38 26.91 -34.08
C ILE A 723 7.66 26.37 -33.43
N ALA A 724 7.49 25.58 -32.38
CA ALA A 724 8.58 24.97 -31.64
C ALA A 724 8.17 23.58 -31.12
N LYS A 725 9.15 22.71 -30.93
CA LYS A 725 8.97 21.39 -30.32
C LYS A 725 9.60 21.36 -28.94
N ILE A 726 8.87 20.81 -27.98
CA ILE A 726 9.32 20.58 -26.61
C ILE A 726 9.47 19.07 -26.41
N PRO A 727 10.66 18.56 -26.07
CA PRO A 727 10.81 17.16 -25.69
C PRO A 727 9.98 16.84 -24.44
N ARG A 728 9.08 15.85 -24.54
CA ARG A 728 8.25 15.33 -23.43
C ARG A 728 9.05 14.49 -22.44
N GLU A 729 10.38 14.44 -22.53
CA GLU A 729 11.22 13.78 -21.54
C GLU A 729 10.92 14.29 -20.12
N ALA A 730 10.56 15.58 -19.98
CA ALA A 730 10.09 16.18 -18.72
C ALA A 730 8.75 15.60 -18.19
N LEU A 731 7.87 15.12 -19.07
CA LEU A 731 6.54 14.56 -18.71
C LEU A 731 6.58 13.04 -18.49
N LYS A 732 7.50 12.32 -19.12
CA LYS A 732 7.61 10.85 -19.02
C LYS A 732 8.27 10.38 -17.73
N THR A 733 9.09 11.21 -17.09
CA THR A 733 9.34 11.09 -15.65
C THR A 733 8.33 11.92 -14.88
N LYS A 734 7.03 11.59 -14.96
CA LYS A 734 6.25 11.72 -13.73
C LYS A 734 7.08 10.97 -12.69
N ASP A 735 7.53 11.65 -11.64
CA ASP A 735 8.51 11.19 -10.65
C ASP A 735 8.04 9.95 -9.84
N ILE A 736 7.00 9.29 -10.33
CA ILE A 736 6.46 8.02 -9.92
C ILE A 736 7.46 6.87 -10.17
N THR A 737 8.35 6.99 -11.17
CA THR A 737 9.49 6.05 -11.35
C THR A 737 10.57 6.19 -10.27
N GLY A 738 10.45 7.20 -9.38
CA GLY A 738 11.32 7.38 -8.23
C GLY A 738 11.28 6.23 -7.23
N GLY A 739 10.29 5.33 -7.32
CA GLY A 739 10.16 4.18 -6.43
C GLY A 739 10.06 4.62 -4.96
N LEU A 740 10.84 3.98 -4.08
CA LEU A 740 10.86 4.27 -2.65
C LEU A 740 11.24 5.74 -2.31
N PRO A 741 12.27 6.38 -2.91
CA PRO A 741 12.57 7.79 -2.71
C PRO A 741 11.38 8.74 -2.85
N ARG A 742 10.49 8.47 -3.82
CA ARG A 742 9.30 9.30 -4.04
C ARG A 742 8.29 9.12 -2.90
N VAL A 743 8.09 7.90 -2.43
CA VAL A 743 7.25 7.60 -1.26
C VAL A 743 7.79 8.31 -0.02
N ALA A 744 9.11 8.27 0.18
CA ALA A 744 9.75 8.98 1.30
C ALA A 744 9.59 10.50 1.19
N GLU A 745 9.71 11.08 -0.01
CA GLU A 745 9.49 12.52 -0.22
C GLU A 745 8.06 12.95 0.14
N LEU A 746 7.06 12.15 -0.24
CA LEU A 746 5.64 12.39 0.06
C LEU A 746 5.36 12.29 1.57
N PHE A 747 5.89 11.27 2.26
CA PHE A 747 5.74 11.15 3.72
C PHE A 747 6.53 12.21 4.49
N GLU A 748 7.61 12.76 3.93
CA GLU A 748 8.32 13.90 4.52
C GLU A 748 7.70 15.24 4.17
N ALA A 749 6.58 15.26 3.42
CA ALA A 749 5.89 16.47 2.95
C ALA A 749 6.85 17.51 2.34
N ARG A 750 7.89 17.04 1.64
CA ARG A 750 8.92 17.93 1.07
C ARG A 750 8.36 18.68 -0.12
N LYS A 751 8.79 19.92 -0.28
CA LYS A 751 8.53 20.67 -1.51
C LYS A 751 9.28 19.99 -2.67
N PRO A 752 8.60 19.68 -3.78
CA PRO A 752 9.26 19.16 -4.98
C PRO A 752 10.40 20.08 -5.42
N LYS A 753 11.45 19.51 -6.01
CA LYS A 753 12.58 20.30 -6.55
C LYS A 753 12.11 21.30 -7.61
N ASP A 754 11.11 20.90 -8.40
CA ASP A 754 10.49 21.74 -9.42
C ASP A 754 8.97 21.85 -9.18
N PRO A 755 8.51 22.77 -8.32
CA PRO A 755 7.11 22.88 -7.93
C PRO A 755 6.29 23.63 -8.97
N ALA A 756 5.09 23.15 -9.26
CA ALA A 756 4.09 23.90 -10.00
C ALA A 756 3.47 24.99 -9.10
N VAL A 757 3.26 26.18 -9.65
CA VAL A 757 2.49 27.25 -9.00
C VAL A 757 1.01 26.98 -9.27
N VAL A 758 0.20 26.88 -8.21
CA VAL A 758 -1.26 26.65 -8.30
C VAL A 758 -2.03 27.94 -8.04
N SER A 759 -3.22 28.05 -8.63
CA SER A 759 -4.15 29.14 -8.29
C SER A 759 -4.76 28.92 -6.90
N GLU A 760 -4.83 29.95 -6.06
CA GLU A 760 -5.55 29.94 -4.79
C GLU A 760 -7.06 30.24 -4.95
N VAL A 761 -7.47 30.81 -6.09
CA VAL A 761 -8.84 31.27 -6.33
C VAL A 761 -9.38 30.86 -7.70
N ASP A 762 -10.70 30.80 -7.82
CA ASP A 762 -11.38 30.67 -9.10
C ASP A 762 -11.39 32.02 -9.83
N GLY A 763 -11.01 32.05 -11.10
CA GLY A 763 -11.03 33.31 -11.85
C GLY A 763 -10.46 33.24 -13.25
N SER A 764 -10.54 34.36 -13.96
CA SER A 764 -9.96 34.51 -15.30
C SER A 764 -8.49 34.93 -15.22
N VAL A 765 -7.65 34.22 -15.97
CA VAL A 765 -6.20 34.45 -16.05
C VAL A 765 -5.90 35.67 -16.92
N LYS A 766 -5.01 36.54 -16.44
CA LYS A 766 -4.43 37.65 -17.19
C LYS A 766 -2.92 37.64 -17.08
N LEU A 767 -2.23 37.49 -18.20
CA LEU A 767 -0.77 37.40 -18.21
C LEU A 767 -0.12 38.77 -18.04
N GLY A 768 0.57 38.98 -16.93
CA GLY A 768 1.28 40.21 -16.60
C GLY A 768 2.67 40.34 -17.22
N LYS A 769 3.33 41.48 -16.90
CA LYS A 769 4.69 41.81 -17.36
C LYS A 769 5.76 41.10 -16.52
N LEU A 770 6.94 40.90 -17.11
CA LEU A 770 8.09 40.33 -16.43
C LEU A 770 8.72 41.38 -15.48
N LYS A 771 8.84 41.05 -14.19
CA LYS A 771 9.54 41.89 -13.20
C LYS A 771 10.55 41.05 -12.44
N ARG A 772 11.80 41.53 -12.34
CA ARG A 772 12.89 40.91 -11.55
C ARG A 772 13.10 39.40 -11.81
N GLY A 773 12.83 38.93 -13.03
CA GLY A 773 13.02 37.53 -13.40
C GLY A 773 11.88 36.58 -13.02
N TYR A 774 10.73 37.12 -12.61
CA TYR A 774 9.48 36.39 -12.48
C TYR A 774 8.45 37.00 -13.42
N ARG A 775 7.53 36.15 -13.88
CA ARG A 775 6.35 36.59 -14.61
C ARG A 775 5.16 36.64 -13.68
N GLU A 776 4.54 37.81 -13.64
CA GLU A 776 3.29 37.99 -12.88
C GLU A 776 2.14 37.39 -13.69
N ILE A 777 1.38 36.45 -13.11
CA ILE A 777 0.07 36.05 -13.60
C ILE A 777 -0.95 36.64 -12.65
N LYS A 778 -1.92 37.38 -13.18
CA LYS A 778 -3.04 37.91 -12.42
C LYS A 778 -4.25 37.03 -12.63
N ILE A 779 -4.94 36.65 -11.55
CA ILE A 779 -6.22 35.95 -11.62
C ILE A 779 -7.26 36.90 -11.06
N THR A 780 -8.27 37.20 -11.87
CA THR A 780 -9.38 38.10 -11.49
C THR A 780 -10.56 37.22 -11.12
N THR A 781 -11.02 37.29 -9.88
CA THR A 781 -12.20 36.54 -9.42
C THR A 781 -13.47 37.14 -10.03
N PRO A 782 -14.61 36.41 -10.01
CA PRO A 782 -15.90 36.97 -10.39
C PRO A 782 -16.33 38.19 -9.57
N GLU A 783 -15.71 38.42 -8.41
CA GLU A 783 -15.95 39.57 -7.51
C GLU A 783 -14.96 40.73 -7.75
N ASP A 784 -14.25 40.74 -8.89
CA ASP A 784 -13.24 41.73 -9.27
C ASP A 784 -12.01 41.83 -8.32
N ALA A 785 -11.76 40.82 -7.49
CA ALA A 785 -10.53 40.75 -6.69
C ALA A 785 -9.36 40.21 -7.53
N GLU A 786 -8.25 40.95 -7.57
CA GLU A 786 -7.04 40.55 -8.30
C GLU A 786 -6.02 39.84 -7.39
N TYR A 787 -5.70 38.59 -7.72
CA TYR A 787 -4.64 37.80 -7.08
C TYR A 787 -3.42 37.69 -8.00
N LEU A 788 -2.21 37.92 -7.47
CA LEU A 788 -0.98 38.00 -8.25
C LEU A 788 -0.03 36.84 -7.92
N TYR A 789 0.27 36.03 -8.92
CA TYR A 789 1.15 34.87 -8.84
C TYR A 789 2.46 35.14 -9.55
N GLN A 790 3.59 34.65 -9.02
CA GLN A 790 4.91 34.84 -9.60
C GLN A 790 5.47 33.52 -10.11
N ILE A 791 5.65 33.41 -11.43
CA ILE A 791 6.21 32.21 -12.07
C ILE A 791 7.68 32.48 -12.43
N PRO A 792 8.63 31.60 -12.04
CA PRO A 792 10.02 31.73 -12.44
C PRO A 792 10.19 31.82 -13.95
N TYR A 793 11.13 32.66 -14.39
CA TYR A 793 11.52 32.76 -15.80
C TYR A 793 12.00 31.39 -16.34
N GLY A 794 11.61 31.04 -17.58
CA GLY A 794 11.98 29.80 -18.26
C GLY A 794 10.98 28.64 -18.10
N LYS A 795 10.12 28.65 -17.08
CA LYS A 795 9.07 27.64 -16.92
C LYS A 795 7.99 27.75 -18.00
N HIS A 796 7.54 26.61 -18.50
CA HIS A 796 6.41 26.55 -19.42
C HIS A 796 5.10 26.84 -18.66
N ILE A 797 4.39 27.86 -19.12
CA ILE A 797 3.10 28.29 -18.55
C ILE A 797 2.01 27.44 -19.22
N LEU A 798 1.15 26.84 -18.40
CA LEU A 798 0.13 25.92 -18.88
C LEU A 798 -1.15 26.63 -19.36
N VAL A 799 -1.37 27.84 -18.87
CA VAL A 799 -2.61 28.62 -19.00
C VAL A 799 -2.49 29.77 -20.00
N HIS A 800 -3.61 30.10 -20.66
CA HIS A 800 -3.70 31.17 -21.65
C HIS A 800 -4.37 32.45 -21.10
N ASP A 801 -4.18 33.56 -21.81
CA ASP A 801 -4.83 34.83 -21.46
C ASP A 801 -6.35 34.74 -21.66
N GLY A 802 -7.14 35.10 -20.65
CA GLY A 802 -8.60 34.99 -20.64
C GLY A 802 -9.16 33.60 -20.30
N GLU A 803 -8.31 32.61 -20.00
CA GLU A 803 -8.74 31.27 -19.57
C GLU A 803 -9.30 31.31 -18.15
N PHE A 804 -10.40 30.58 -17.90
CA PHE A 804 -10.96 30.43 -16.56
C PHE A 804 -10.30 29.25 -15.87
N VAL A 805 -9.62 29.50 -14.75
CA VAL A 805 -8.95 28.48 -13.96
C VAL A 805 -9.66 28.30 -12.63
N LYS A 806 -9.65 27.06 -12.13
CA LYS A 806 -10.17 26.76 -10.80
C LYS A 806 -9.08 26.85 -9.74
N ALA A 807 -9.49 27.09 -8.49
CA ALA A 807 -8.64 26.97 -7.32
C ALA A 807 -8.01 25.57 -7.29
N GLY A 808 -6.70 25.52 -7.08
CA GLY A 808 -5.87 24.33 -7.09
C GLY A 808 -5.33 23.92 -8.47
N GLU A 809 -5.73 24.57 -9.56
CA GLU A 809 -5.25 24.24 -10.91
C GLU A 809 -3.81 24.75 -11.12
N PRO A 810 -2.88 23.93 -11.67
CA PRO A 810 -1.49 24.34 -11.89
C PRO A 810 -1.38 25.32 -13.06
N LEU A 811 -0.75 26.47 -12.81
CA LEU A 811 -0.50 27.53 -13.79
C LEU A 811 0.75 27.28 -14.65
N CYS A 812 1.68 26.46 -14.17
CA CYS A 812 2.92 26.10 -14.87
C CYS A 812 3.27 24.62 -14.68
N GLU A 813 4.23 24.15 -15.50
CA GLU A 813 4.78 22.81 -15.37
C GLU A 813 5.51 22.62 -14.04
N GLY A 814 5.33 21.43 -13.46
CA GLY A 814 5.92 21.00 -12.20
C GLY A 814 5.02 20.06 -11.41
N ALA A 815 5.54 19.52 -10.32
CA ALA A 815 4.74 18.75 -9.38
C ALA A 815 4.04 19.69 -8.38
N VAL A 816 2.78 19.42 -8.07
CA VAL A 816 2.04 20.20 -7.07
C VAL A 816 2.54 19.87 -5.67
N SER A 817 2.85 20.91 -4.89
CA SER A 817 3.29 20.80 -3.49
C SER A 817 2.11 20.45 -2.58
N PRO A 818 2.24 19.45 -1.69
CA PRO A 818 1.19 19.13 -0.71
C PRO A 818 0.83 20.30 0.22
N GLN A 819 1.79 21.17 0.52
CA GLN A 819 1.56 22.35 1.37
C GLN A 819 0.70 23.40 0.66
N ASP A 820 0.85 23.53 -0.66
CA ASP A 820 0.10 24.49 -1.45
C ASP A 820 -1.34 23.98 -1.63
N ILE A 821 -1.52 22.66 -1.78
CA ILE A 821 -2.85 22.03 -1.74
C ILE A 821 -3.53 22.28 -0.39
N LEU A 822 -2.78 22.26 0.73
CA LEU A 822 -3.36 22.52 2.07
C LEU A 822 -3.89 23.93 2.19
N ALA A 823 -3.11 24.90 1.72
CA ALA A 823 -3.46 26.30 1.78
C ALA A 823 -4.70 26.63 0.92
N VAL A 824 -4.84 25.96 -0.24
CA VAL A 824 -5.88 26.28 -1.22
C VAL A 824 -7.13 25.43 -1.07
N LEU A 825 -7.00 24.10 -1.11
CA LEU A 825 -8.13 23.16 -1.16
C LEU A 825 -8.50 22.63 0.23
N GLY A 826 -7.67 22.90 1.24
CA GLY A 826 -7.91 22.51 2.62
C GLY A 826 -7.44 21.08 2.96
N PRO A 827 -7.66 20.66 4.22
CA PRO A 827 -7.03 19.45 4.77
C PRO A 827 -7.54 18.15 4.13
N ALA A 828 -8.84 18.06 3.83
CA ALA A 828 -9.42 16.83 3.26
C ALA A 828 -8.79 16.49 1.90
N GLN A 829 -8.60 17.51 1.04
CA GLN A 829 -8.07 17.31 -0.30
C GLN A 829 -6.58 16.92 -0.30
N VAL A 830 -5.78 17.49 0.62
CA VAL A 830 -4.37 17.10 0.81
C VAL A 830 -4.26 15.65 1.25
N GLN A 831 -5.09 15.24 2.21
CA GLN A 831 -5.07 13.88 2.71
C GLN A 831 -5.37 12.89 1.59
N GLU A 832 -6.42 13.18 0.81
CA GLU A 832 -6.79 12.37 -0.36
C GLU A 832 -5.68 12.35 -1.42
N TYR A 833 -5.07 13.50 -1.71
CA TYR A 833 -3.94 13.60 -2.64
C TYR A 833 -2.76 12.72 -2.20
N LEU A 834 -2.35 12.80 -0.93
CA LEU A 834 -1.25 12.00 -0.40
C LEU A 834 -1.56 10.50 -0.46
N VAL A 835 -2.77 10.08 -0.06
CA VAL A 835 -3.18 8.68 -0.12
C VAL A 835 -3.13 8.18 -1.57
N ASN A 836 -3.75 8.89 -2.50
CA ASN A 836 -3.82 8.49 -3.90
C ASN A 836 -2.43 8.48 -4.56
N GLU A 837 -1.56 9.46 -4.28
CA GLU A 837 -0.25 9.57 -4.92
C GLU A 837 0.73 8.50 -4.40
N ILE A 838 0.74 8.22 -3.09
CA ILE A 838 1.54 7.13 -2.51
C ILE A 838 1.06 5.79 -3.05
N GLN A 839 -0.25 5.59 -3.10
CA GLN A 839 -0.87 4.35 -3.57
C GLN A 839 -0.54 4.06 -5.05
N LYS A 840 -0.51 5.10 -5.91
CA LYS A 840 -0.07 4.95 -7.31
C LYS A 840 1.35 4.38 -7.41
N VAL A 841 2.29 4.85 -6.58
CA VAL A 841 3.68 4.36 -6.61
C VAL A 841 3.75 2.86 -6.29
N TYR A 842 3.05 2.39 -5.26
CA TYR A 842 3.01 0.96 -4.91
C TYR A 842 2.34 0.12 -6.00
N ARG A 843 1.24 0.62 -6.58
CA ARG A 843 0.47 -0.09 -7.60
C ARG A 843 1.20 -0.23 -8.93
N LEU A 844 1.92 0.81 -9.38
CA LEU A 844 2.76 0.72 -10.59
C LEU A 844 3.83 -0.36 -10.47
N GLN A 845 4.20 -0.72 -9.25
CA GLN A 845 5.14 -1.80 -8.95
C GLN A 845 4.45 -3.15 -8.68
N GLY A 846 3.12 -3.21 -8.87
CA GLY A 846 2.30 -4.41 -8.69
C GLY A 846 2.12 -4.82 -7.24
N VAL A 847 2.29 -3.90 -6.29
CA VAL A 847 2.04 -4.13 -4.85
C VAL A 847 0.67 -3.55 -4.50
N LYS A 848 -0.19 -4.36 -3.88
CA LYS A 848 -1.49 -3.91 -3.37
C LYS A 848 -1.42 -3.69 -1.86
N ILE A 849 -1.75 -2.48 -1.43
CA ILE A 849 -1.87 -2.09 -0.02
C ILE A 849 -3.27 -1.52 0.17
N ASN A 850 -3.95 -1.81 1.28
CA ASN A 850 -5.24 -1.17 1.55
C ASN A 850 -5.03 0.30 1.96
N ASP A 851 -5.84 1.21 1.40
CA ASP A 851 -5.79 2.65 1.64
C ASP A 851 -5.81 3.01 3.15
N LYS A 852 -6.47 2.19 4.00
CA LYS A 852 -6.58 2.42 5.45
C LYS A 852 -5.23 2.55 6.15
N HIS A 853 -4.21 1.86 5.66
CA HIS A 853 -2.87 1.92 6.25
C HIS A 853 -2.20 3.26 5.97
N ILE A 854 -2.33 3.77 4.73
CA ILE A 854 -1.78 5.07 4.35
C ILE A 854 -2.56 6.19 5.05
N GLU A 855 -3.89 6.06 5.15
CA GLU A 855 -4.75 6.99 5.90
C GLU A 855 -4.33 7.14 7.36
N VAL A 856 -3.93 6.06 8.03
CA VAL A 856 -3.43 6.11 9.42
C VAL A 856 -2.17 6.96 9.53
N ILE A 857 -1.22 6.83 8.60
CA ILE A 857 0.02 7.63 8.61
C ILE A 857 -0.27 9.09 8.26
N VAL A 858 -1.08 9.34 7.22
CA VAL A 858 -1.45 10.69 6.78
C VAL A 858 -2.22 11.44 7.88
N ARG A 859 -3.04 10.74 8.67
CA ARG A 859 -3.67 11.31 9.87
C ARG A 859 -2.62 11.84 10.85
N GLN A 860 -1.55 11.08 11.09
CA GLN A 860 -0.47 11.48 12.01
C GLN A 860 0.31 12.70 11.51
N MET A 861 0.51 12.82 10.20
CA MET A 861 1.17 13.99 9.59
C MET A 861 0.41 15.30 9.81
N MET A 862 -0.89 15.25 10.11
CA MET A 862 -1.78 16.41 10.28
C MET A 862 -2.33 16.58 11.69
N GLN A 863 -1.69 15.98 12.70
CA GLN A 863 -2.13 16.12 14.10
C GLN A 863 -1.79 17.47 14.74
N ARG A 864 -0.98 18.31 14.10
CA ARG A 864 -0.55 19.60 14.63
C ARG A 864 -1.27 20.75 13.93
N VAL A 865 -1.55 21.79 14.71
CA VAL A 865 -2.15 23.04 14.23
C VAL A 865 -1.32 24.22 14.74
N ARG A 866 -1.34 25.32 13.99
CA ARG A 866 -0.79 26.61 14.41
C ARG A 866 -1.90 27.47 14.97
N VAL A 867 -1.74 28.00 16.18
CA VAL A 867 -2.67 28.97 16.75
C VAL A 867 -2.51 30.30 16.02
N GLU A 868 -3.59 30.82 15.45
CA GLU A 868 -3.62 32.16 14.83
C GLU A 868 -4.12 33.21 15.82
N ASP A 869 -5.18 32.90 16.55
CA ASP A 869 -5.73 33.76 17.58
C ASP A 869 -6.02 32.89 18.81
N PRO A 870 -5.38 33.16 19.96
CA PRO A 870 -5.59 32.36 21.17
C PRO A 870 -6.98 32.58 21.79
N GLY A 871 -7.72 33.65 21.43
CA GLY A 871 -8.97 34.01 22.09
C GLY A 871 -8.79 34.15 23.60
N ASP A 872 -9.70 33.54 24.38
CA ASP A 872 -9.61 33.50 25.85
C ASP A 872 -8.89 32.24 26.39
N THR A 873 -8.18 31.51 25.53
CA THR A 873 -7.35 30.37 25.95
C THR A 873 -6.01 30.81 26.55
N ARG A 874 -5.29 29.88 27.17
CA ARG A 874 -3.92 30.11 27.68
C ARG A 874 -2.84 29.82 26.62
N MET A 875 -3.20 29.71 25.35
CA MET A 875 -2.26 29.42 24.26
C MET A 875 -1.61 30.71 23.77
N LEU A 876 -0.46 30.61 23.10
CA LEU A 876 0.19 31.75 22.47
C LEU A 876 -0.07 31.74 20.96
N GLU A 877 -0.12 32.94 20.38
CA GLU A 877 -0.14 33.10 18.93
C GLU A 877 1.14 32.50 18.32
N GLY A 878 0.98 31.69 17.27
CA GLY A 878 2.08 30.98 16.61
C GLY A 878 2.44 29.63 17.25
N ASP A 879 1.88 29.26 18.41
CA ASP A 879 2.15 27.97 19.05
C ASP A 879 1.72 26.80 18.16
N GLN A 880 2.53 25.73 18.17
CA GLN A 880 2.23 24.47 17.49
C GLN A 880 1.69 23.44 18.47
N VAL A 881 0.36 23.32 18.54
CA VAL A 881 -0.32 22.44 19.48
C VAL A 881 -0.97 21.25 18.77
N SER A 882 -1.21 20.16 19.52
CA SER A 882 -2.01 19.03 19.04
C SER A 882 -3.44 19.48 18.77
N ILE A 883 -4.02 19.01 17.65
CA ILE A 883 -5.40 19.27 17.26
C ILE A 883 -6.40 18.80 18.34
N HIS A 884 -6.07 17.71 19.06
CA HIS A 884 -6.91 17.20 20.13
C HIS A 884 -6.86 18.11 21.37
N ARG A 885 -5.67 18.62 21.71
CA ARG A 885 -5.47 19.53 22.84
C ARG A 885 -6.21 20.85 22.64
N ILE A 886 -6.13 21.46 21.45
CA ILE A 886 -6.86 22.70 21.15
C ILE A 886 -8.36 22.47 21.09
N ASN A 887 -8.83 21.36 20.50
CA ASN A 887 -10.26 21.08 20.42
C ASN A 887 -10.87 20.82 21.80
N ARG A 888 -10.16 20.08 22.66
CA ARG A 888 -10.55 19.90 24.06
C ARG A 888 -10.64 21.25 24.76
N ARG A 889 -9.62 22.10 24.61
CA ARG A 889 -9.61 23.41 25.26
C ARG A 889 -10.72 24.34 24.75
N ASN A 890 -10.97 24.34 23.45
CA ASN A 890 -12.04 25.12 22.84
C ASN A 890 -13.41 24.65 23.32
N ARG A 891 -13.65 23.34 23.46
CA ARG A 891 -14.88 22.81 24.07
C ARG A 891 -15.05 23.26 25.53
N GLU A 892 -13.97 23.22 26.32
CA GLU A 892 -13.97 23.70 27.71
C GLU A 892 -14.25 25.21 27.84
N ILE A 893 -13.82 26.02 26.85
CA ILE A 893 -14.05 27.47 26.86
C ILE A 893 -15.44 27.83 26.37
N GLN A 894 -16.01 27.08 25.42
CA GLN A 894 -17.35 27.32 24.92
C GLN A 894 -18.46 27.24 26.00
N SER A 895 -18.24 26.50 27.09
CA SER A 895 -19.17 26.45 28.23
C SER A 895 -19.01 27.62 29.21
N LYS A 896 -17.93 28.41 29.08
CA LYS A 896 -17.53 29.47 30.01
C LYS A 896 -17.91 30.87 29.51
N VAL A 897 -17.94 31.80 30.45
CA VAL A 897 -18.19 33.22 30.20
C VAL A 897 -17.09 34.05 30.85
N VAL A 898 -16.76 35.17 30.21
CA VAL A 898 -15.81 36.16 30.72
C VAL A 898 -16.61 37.27 31.40
N ILE A 899 -16.18 37.64 32.59
CA ILE A 899 -16.82 38.69 33.39
C ILE A 899 -16.19 40.01 33.01
N GLU A 900 -16.97 40.89 32.37
CA GLU A 900 -16.49 42.21 31.97
C GLU A 900 -16.53 43.19 33.14
N SER A 901 -17.56 43.08 33.97
CA SER A 901 -17.65 43.78 35.26
C SER A 901 -18.36 42.91 36.28
N ALA A 902 -17.75 42.74 37.44
CA ALA A 902 -18.21 41.91 38.53
C ALA A 902 -19.42 42.51 39.28
N GLY A 903 -19.65 43.82 39.20
CA GLY A 903 -20.68 44.48 40.00
C GLY A 903 -20.52 44.18 41.50
N ASP A 904 -21.59 43.76 42.17
CA ASP A 904 -21.59 43.32 43.59
C ASP A 904 -21.41 41.79 43.76
N SER A 905 -20.99 41.09 42.69
CA SER A 905 -20.80 39.65 42.72
C SER A 905 -19.47 39.25 43.38
N ARG A 906 -19.31 37.95 43.67
CA ARG A 906 -18.06 37.38 44.23
C ARG A 906 -16.95 37.18 43.19
N PHE A 907 -17.19 37.57 41.94
CA PHE A 907 -16.27 37.30 40.85
C PHE A 907 -15.27 38.45 40.64
N GLU A 908 -14.18 38.17 39.95
CA GLU A 908 -13.18 39.17 39.57
C GLU A 908 -13.39 39.65 38.14
N ASP A 909 -13.14 40.95 37.90
CA ASP A 909 -13.16 41.54 36.55
C ASP A 909 -12.13 40.85 35.66
N GLY A 910 -12.54 40.45 34.45
CA GLY A 910 -11.73 39.64 33.53
C GLY A 910 -11.67 38.15 33.86
N GLY A 911 -12.33 37.71 34.95
CA GLY A 911 -12.38 36.31 35.36
C GLY A 911 -13.19 35.43 34.38
N ILE A 912 -12.69 34.21 34.14
CA ILE A 912 -13.41 33.20 33.35
C ILE A 912 -14.15 32.27 34.31
N CYS A 913 -15.48 32.19 34.20
CA CYS A 913 -16.33 31.39 35.07
C CYS A 913 -17.28 30.47 34.28
N GLU A 914 -17.73 29.38 34.91
CA GLU A 914 -18.75 28.53 34.31
C GLU A 914 -20.09 29.25 34.24
N ARG A 915 -20.81 29.09 33.13
CA ARG A 915 -22.11 29.75 32.93
C ARG A 915 -23.13 29.39 34.00
N ILE A 916 -23.03 28.19 34.57
CA ILE A 916 -23.91 27.71 35.64
C ILE A 916 -23.71 28.50 36.94
N ASP A 917 -22.46 28.79 37.29
CA ASP A 917 -22.13 29.50 38.53
C ASP A 917 -22.54 30.98 38.42
N VAL A 918 -22.33 31.59 37.26
CA VAL A 918 -22.81 32.95 36.97
C VAL A 918 -24.33 33.02 37.06
N ASN A 919 -25.05 32.03 36.50
CA ASN A 919 -26.51 31.98 36.59
C ASN A 919 -27.01 31.77 38.03
N ARG A 920 -26.29 30.99 38.85
CA ARG A 920 -26.60 30.79 40.27
C ARG A 920 -26.43 32.09 41.04
N GLU A 921 -25.36 32.82 40.76
CA GLU A 921 -25.06 34.09 41.43
C GLU A 921 -26.01 35.21 40.99
N LEU A 922 -26.40 35.26 39.71
CA LEU A 922 -27.46 36.14 39.21
C LEU A 922 -28.79 35.93 39.95
N ARG A 923 -29.14 34.68 40.29
CA ARG A 923 -30.34 34.38 41.10
C ARG A 923 -30.19 34.84 42.54
N ARG A 924 -28.98 34.78 43.12
CA ARG A 924 -28.68 35.27 44.47
C ARG A 924 -28.77 36.79 44.54
N LEU A 925 -28.12 37.49 43.60
CA LEU A 925 -28.08 38.95 43.54
C LEU A 925 -29.47 39.55 43.25
N LYS A 926 -30.28 38.90 42.39
CA LYS A 926 -31.69 39.27 42.19
C LYS A 926 -32.57 39.16 43.44
N LYS A 927 -32.24 38.27 44.39
CA LYS A 927 -32.96 38.17 45.66
C LYS A 927 -32.52 39.22 46.68
N LEU A 928 -31.32 39.79 46.50
CA LEU A 928 -30.69 40.76 47.40
C LEU A 928 -30.77 42.20 46.88
N ASP A 929 -31.40 42.42 45.71
CA ASP A 929 -31.54 43.73 45.04
C ASP A 929 -30.19 44.45 44.76
N MET A 930 -29.16 43.66 44.38
CA MET A 930 -27.79 44.13 44.10
C MET A 930 -27.48 44.14 42.59
N GLN A 931 -26.42 44.85 42.18
CA GLN A 931 -26.09 44.97 40.76
C GLN A 931 -25.53 43.65 40.19
N PRO A 932 -26.12 43.12 39.09
CA PRO A 932 -25.66 41.87 38.48
C PRO A 932 -24.36 42.07 37.67
N PRO A 933 -23.50 41.04 37.57
CA PRO A 933 -22.29 41.09 36.75
C PRO A 933 -22.61 41.13 35.25
N THR A 934 -21.86 41.91 34.47
CA THR A 934 -21.91 41.89 33.00
C THR A 934 -20.96 40.81 32.46
N VAL A 935 -21.46 39.99 31.54
CA VAL A 935 -20.71 38.84 31.00
C VAL A 935 -20.78 38.77 29.49
N ARG A 936 -19.64 38.45 28.86
CA ARG A 936 -19.56 38.02 27.45
C ARG A 936 -19.28 36.53 27.34
N ARG A 937 -19.56 35.95 26.17
CA ARG A 937 -19.14 34.57 25.88
C ARG A 937 -17.63 34.54 25.71
N ALA A 938 -17.00 33.48 26.23
CA ALA A 938 -15.57 33.29 26.03
C ALA A 938 -15.29 32.84 24.59
N ASP A 939 -14.30 33.46 23.97
CA ASP A 939 -13.91 33.21 22.59
C ASP A 939 -12.91 32.05 22.51
N ALA A 940 -13.20 31.10 21.62
CA ALA A 940 -12.35 29.94 21.37
C ALA A 940 -11.14 30.32 20.51
N ALA A 941 -10.03 29.59 20.68
CA ALA A 941 -8.84 29.81 19.87
C ALA A 941 -9.09 29.42 18.40
N ARG A 942 -8.63 30.26 17.47
CA ARG A 942 -8.60 29.99 16.03
C ARG A 942 -7.25 29.40 15.66
N TYR A 943 -7.26 28.45 14.73
CA TYR A 943 -6.06 27.75 14.32
C TYR A 943 -6.11 27.36 12.84
N THR A 944 -4.92 27.19 12.26
CA THR A 944 -4.73 26.68 10.91
C THR A 944 -4.01 25.32 10.96
N PRO A 945 -4.52 24.28 10.26
CA PRO A 945 -3.87 22.98 10.20
C PRO A 945 -2.45 23.06 9.64
N LEU A 946 -1.53 22.25 10.20
CA LEU A 946 -0.18 22.10 9.68
C LEU A 946 0.03 20.70 9.11
N LEU A 947 0.69 20.63 7.95
CA LEU A 947 1.20 19.37 7.41
C LEU A 947 2.68 19.25 7.78
N LEU A 948 3.01 18.27 8.62
CA LEU A 948 4.38 17.95 9.01
C LEU A 948 4.83 16.66 8.33
N GLY A 949 6.11 16.61 7.95
CA GLY A 949 6.74 15.36 7.53
C GLY A 949 6.83 14.37 8.69
N ILE A 950 6.87 13.07 8.40
CA ILE A 950 6.91 12.02 9.43
C ILE A 950 8.05 12.21 10.46
N THR A 951 9.23 12.68 10.04
CA THR A 951 10.35 12.92 10.98
C THR A 951 10.06 14.08 11.94
N GLN A 952 9.39 15.14 11.47
CA GLN A 952 9.01 16.27 12.33
C GLN A 952 7.82 15.90 13.23
N ALA A 953 6.87 15.11 12.70
CA ALA A 953 5.72 14.64 13.46
C ALA A 953 6.14 13.77 14.65
N SER A 954 7.10 12.83 14.48
CA SER A 954 7.57 11.96 15.58
C SER A 954 8.31 12.71 16.69
N LEU A 955 9.09 13.75 16.34
CA LEU A 955 9.76 14.61 17.32
C LEU A 955 8.77 15.48 18.11
N SER A 956 7.58 15.70 17.56
CA SER A 956 6.51 16.46 18.20
C SER A 956 5.55 15.57 19.00
N THR A 957 5.97 14.39 19.46
CA THR A 957 5.13 13.57 20.34
C THR A 957 4.97 14.20 21.73
N GLU A 958 3.88 13.89 22.44
CA GLU A 958 3.65 14.45 23.79
C GLU A 958 4.56 13.79 24.83
N SER A 959 4.87 12.49 24.66
CA SER A 959 5.86 11.80 25.47
C SER A 959 7.27 12.24 25.10
N TRP A 960 7.98 12.81 26.08
CA TRP A 960 9.39 13.13 25.91
C TRP A 960 10.27 11.88 25.97
N ILE A 961 9.86 10.81 26.66
CA ILE A 961 10.58 9.52 26.71
C ILE A 961 10.60 8.88 25.32
N SER A 962 9.44 8.83 24.66
CA SER A 962 9.31 8.33 23.29
C SER A 962 10.09 9.19 22.30
N ALA A 963 9.98 10.51 22.38
CA ALA A 963 10.75 11.44 21.54
C ALA A 963 12.27 11.25 21.72
N ALA A 964 12.75 11.13 22.97
CA ALA A 964 14.17 10.98 23.28
C ALA A 964 14.79 9.68 22.75
N SER A 965 13.99 8.63 22.60
CA SER A 965 14.41 7.33 22.05
C SER A 965 14.62 7.33 20.52
N PHE A 966 14.03 8.30 19.81
CA PHE A 966 14.04 8.35 18.35
C PHE A 966 15.36 8.89 17.81
N GLN A 967 15.55 10.21 17.89
CA GLN A 967 16.70 11.01 17.43
C GLN A 967 16.76 12.33 18.22
N GLU A 968 17.89 13.02 18.19
CA GLU A 968 18.07 14.34 18.83
C GLU A 968 17.83 14.35 20.35
N THR A 969 18.21 13.27 21.06
CA THR A 969 18.10 13.15 22.52
C THR A 969 18.70 14.35 23.26
N THR A 970 19.79 14.92 22.72
CA THR A 970 20.46 16.12 23.26
C THR A 970 19.64 17.40 23.14
N ARG A 971 18.62 17.45 22.29
CA ARG A 971 17.65 18.55 22.19
C ARG A 971 16.42 18.29 23.07
N VAL A 972 15.90 17.07 23.04
CA VAL A 972 14.64 16.71 23.72
C VAL A 972 14.76 16.77 25.25
N LEU A 973 15.85 16.21 25.82
CA LEU A 973 15.98 16.13 27.28
C LEU A 973 16.12 17.52 27.95
N PRO A 974 16.94 18.46 27.42
CA PRO A 974 16.98 19.81 27.97
C PRO A 974 15.64 20.56 27.88
N GLU A 975 14.94 20.47 26.75
CA GLU A 975 13.60 21.09 26.59
C GLU A 975 12.61 20.54 27.62
N ALA A 976 12.57 19.22 27.79
CA ALA A 976 11.71 18.57 28.79
C ALA A 976 12.07 18.99 30.23
N ALA A 977 13.38 19.16 30.53
CA ALA A 977 13.84 19.61 31.84
C ALA A 977 13.50 21.08 32.12
N ILE A 978 13.65 21.97 31.14
CA ILE A 978 13.30 23.40 31.25
C ILE A 978 11.80 23.57 31.46
N GLU A 979 10.98 22.84 30.70
CA GLU A 979 9.52 22.88 30.80
C GLU A 979 8.97 22.09 32.01
N ARG A 980 9.81 21.31 32.70
CA ARG A 980 9.41 20.35 33.76
C ARG A 980 8.31 19.40 33.28
N LYS A 981 8.46 18.86 32.07
CA LYS A 981 7.50 17.91 31.49
C LYS A 981 7.41 16.65 32.34
N THR A 982 6.20 16.21 32.61
CA THR A 982 5.89 14.92 33.22
C THR A 982 5.34 14.00 32.14
N ASP A 983 5.77 12.74 32.15
CA ASP A 983 5.28 11.72 31.21
C ASP A 983 4.25 10.81 31.90
N GLU A 984 3.11 10.59 31.27
CA GLU A 984 2.01 9.78 31.82
C GLU A 984 2.07 8.30 31.38
N LEU A 985 3.08 7.90 30.59
CA LEU A 985 3.28 6.52 30.11
C LEU A 985 2.03 5.95 29.41
N ILE A 986 1.42 6.75 28.54
CA ILE A 986 0.19 6.37 27.81
C ILE A 986 0.50 5.55 26.56
N GLY A 987 1.65 5.78 25.93
CA GLY A 987 2.03 5.15 24.66
C GLY A 987 2.67 3.78 24.82
N LEU A 988 3.02 3.17 23.68
CA LEU A 988 3.63 1.84 23.67
C LEU A 988 5.09 1.88 24.10
N LYS A 989 5.84 2.86 23.59
CA LYS A 989 7.30 2.86 23.67
C LYS A 989 7.79 3.23 25.06
N GLU A 990 7.11 4.14 25.76
CA GLU A 990 7.47 4.49 27.13
C GLU A 990 7.28 3.29 28.06
N ASN A 991 6.15 2.59 27.94
CA ASN A 991 5.90 1.37 28.72
C ASN A 991 6.92 0.28 28.41
N MET A 992 7.28 0.09 27.14
CA MET A 992 8.31 -0.87 26.74
C MET A 992 9.69 -0.53 27.33
N ILE A 993 10.09 0.75 27.33
CA ILE A 993 11.36 1.22 27.91
C ILE A 993 11.38 1.02 29.44
N MET A 994 10.25 1.29 30.10
CA MET A 994 10.11 1.13 31.56
C MET A 994 9.93 -0.34 32.00
N GLY A 995 9.74 -1.28 31.07
CA GLY A 995 9.49 -2.69 31.37
C GLY A 995 8.06 -2.99 31.83
N HIS A 996 7.11 -2.11 31.53
CA HIS A 996 5.68 -2.30 31.81
C HIS A 996 4.96 -3.05 30.67
N ARG A 997 3.77 -3.57 30.95
CA ARG A 997 2.88 -4.12 29.91
C ARG A 997 2.46 -2.99 28.97
N ILE A 998 2.55 -3.24 27.67
CA ILE A 998 2.15 -2.26 26.66
C ILE A 998 0.62 -2.01 26.70
N PRO A 999 0.14 -0.77 26.50
CA PRO A 999 -1.28 -0.42 26.56
C PRO A 999 -2.06 -0.83 25.28
N ALA A 1000 -1.72 -1.98 24.70
CA ALA A 1000 -2.36 -2.58 23.52
C ALA A 1000 -2.50 -4.09 23.70
N GLY A 1001 -3.39 -4.70 22.91
CA GLY A 1001 -3.63 -6.14 22.94
C GLY A 1001 -4.01 -6.62 24.34
N THR A 1002 -3.27 -7.61 24.84
CA THR A 1002 -3.45 -8.24 26.16
C THR A 1002 -3.12 -7.31 27.33
N GLY A 1003 -2.37 -6.22 27.13
CA GLY A 1003 -2.03 -5.26 28.19
C GLY A 1003 -3.10 -4.19 28.47
N LEU A 1004 -4.28 -4.28 27.84
CA LEU A 1004 -5.41 -3.43 28.19
C LEU A 1004 -5.91 -3.71 29.61
N LYS A 1005 -6.15 -2.64 30.39
CA LYS A 1005 -6.67 -2.71 31.78
C LYS A 1005 -7.93 -3.56 31.96
N LYS A 1006 -8.75 -3.71 30.92
CA LYS A 1006 -9.97 -4.54 30.97
C LYS A 1006 -9.67 -6.02 31.22
N TYR A 1007 -8.45 -6.48 30.94
CA TYR A 1007 -8.05 -7.87 31.10
C TYR A 1007 -7.41 -8.16 32.48
N ASP A 1008 -7.09 -7.13 33.27
CA ASP A 1008 -6.41 -7.27 34.58
C ASP A 1008 -7.25 -8.01 35.63
N GLY A 1009 -8.57 -8.08 35.43
CA GLY A 1009 -9.50 -8.77 36.33
C GLY A 1009 -9.93 -10.17 35.88
N ILE A 1010 -9.37 -10.72 34.78
CA ILE A 1010 -9.75 -12.05 34.29
C ILE A 1010 -8.98 -13.12 35.06
N THR A 1011 -9.67 -13.80 35.97
CA THR A 1011 -9.16 -15.01 36.64
C THR A 1011 -9.56 -16.24 35.83
N VAL A 1012 -8.57 -17.03 35.40
CA VAL A 1012 -8.79 -18.31 34.73
C VAL A 1012 -8.78 -19.39 35.79
N SER A 1013 -9.94 -19.97 36.11
CA SER A 1013 -10.02 -21.16 36.96
C SER A 1013 -9.95 -22.43 36.11
N ASN A 1014 -9.18 -23.41 36.58
CA ASN A 1014 -9.17 -24.74 35.99
C ASN A 1014 -10.33 -25.53 36.60
N VAL A 1015 -11.36 -25.83 35.80
CA VAL A 1015 -12.61 -26.47 36.25
C VAL A 1015 -12.33 -27.80 36.95
N GLU A 1016 -11.40 -28.60 36.44
CA GLU A 1016 -11.04 -29.89 37.05
C GLU A 1016 -10.30 -29.72 38.39
N GLU A 1017 -9.50 -28.65 38.52
CA GLU A 1017 -8.78 -28.35 39.75
C GLU A 1017 -9.71 -27.72 40.81
N GLU A 1018 -10.68 -26.91 40.39
CA GLU A 1018 -11.74 -26.41 41.28
C GLU A 1018 -12.67 -27.53 41.71
N GLU A 1019 -13.06 -28.44 40.82
CA GLU A 1019 -13.82 -29.63 41.20
C GLU A 1019 -13.03 -30.51 42.16
N ARG A 1020 -11.73 -30.74 41.91
CA ARG A 1020 -10.88 -31.49 42.85
C ARG A 1020 -10.79 -30.81 44.21
N LYS A 1021 -10.49 -29.50 44.25
CA LYS A 1021 -10.44 -28.73 45.50
C LYS A 1021 -11.79 -28.67 46.22
N ARG A 1022 -12.89 -28.66 45.46
CA ARG A 1022 -14.24 -28.72 46.01
C ARG A 1022 -14.51 -30.09 46.64
N LEU A 1023 -14.16 -31.19 45.97
CA LEU A 1023 -14.27 -32.54 46.51
C LEU A 1023 -13.37 -32.71 47.76
N GLU A 1024 -12.14 -32.23 47.72
CA GLU A 1024 -11.22 -32.24 48.88
C GLU A 1024 -11.79 -31.44 50.07
N ARG A 1025 -12.46 -30.30 49.82
CA ARG A 1025 -13.15 -29.52 50.87
C ARG A 1025 -14.40 -30.23 51.40
N GLU A 1026 -15.19 -30.87 50.52
CA GLU A 1026 -16.37 -31.66 50.89
C GLU A 1026 -15.95 -32.87 51.75
N GLU A 1027 -14.87 -33.55 51.39
CA GLU A 1027 -14.30 -34.67 52.14
C GLU A 1027 -13.72 -34.22 53.49
N ALA A 1028 -12.98 -33.12 53.53
CA ALA A 1028 -12.49 -32.54 54.78
C ALA A 1028 -13.62 -32.08 55.71
N ALA A 1029 -14.69 -31.50 55.17
CA ALA A 1029 -15.87 -31.10 55.95
C ALA A 1029 -16.61 -32.33 56.50
N TRP A 1030 -16.75 -33.39 55.70
CA TRP A 1030 -17.35 -34.64 56.13
C TRP A 1030 -16.55 -35.31 57.26
N LEU A 1031 -15.22 -35.40 57.13
CA LEU A 1031 -14.33 -35.92 58.17
C LEU A 1031 -14.39 -35.08 59.46
N ALA A 1032 -14.48 -33.76 59.35
CA ALA A 1032 -14.62 -32.88 60.51
C ALA A 1032 -15.98 -33.09 61.23
N GLU A 1033 -17.05 -33.33 60.49
CA GLU A 1033 -18.38 -33.63 61.06
C GLU A 1033 -18.39 -35.01 61.74
N GLU A 1034 -17.75 -36.02 61.15
CA GLU A 1034 -17.58 -37.34 61.75
C GLU A 1034 -16.75 -37.27 63.04
N ALA A 1035 -15.64 -36.53 63.03
CA ALA A 1035 -14.81 -36.31 64.22
C ALA A 1035 -15.56 -35.55 65.32
N ALA A 1036 -16.44 -34.59 64.95
CA ALA A 1036 -17.29 -33.89 65.91
C ALA A 1036 -18.35 -34.81 66.53
N LYS A 1037 -18.97 -35.70 65.73
CA LYS A 1037 -19.90 -36.74 66.25
C LYS A 1037 -19.19 -37.72 67.16
N ALA A 1038 -18.01 -38.20 66.79
CA ALA A 1038 -17.20 -39.09 67.62
C ALA A 1038 -16.76 -38.41 68.94
N ARG A 1039 -16.46 -37.11 68.92
CA ARG A 1039 -16.20 -36.33 70.14
C ARG A 1039 -17.45 -36.17 71.02
N ALA A 1040 -18.62 -35.90 70.42
CA ALA A 1040 -19.88 -35.81 71.16
C ALA A 1040 -20.28 -37.17 71.78
N GLU A 1041 -20.08 -38.28 71.06
CA GLU A 1041 -20.30 -39.64 71.58
C GLU A 1041 -19.30 -39.98 72.70
N ALA A 1042 -18.05 -39.52 72.60
CA ALA A 1042 -17.06 -39.68 73.67
C ALA A 1042 -17.40 -38.84 74.92
N GLU A 1043 -17.90 -37.61 74.74
CA GLU A 1043 -18.37 -36.76 75.85
C GLU A 1043 -19.65 -37.29 76.51
N GLU A 1044 -20.56 -37.94 75.76
CA GLU A 1044 -21.72 -38.66 76.34
C GLU A 1044 -21.32 -39.93 77.11
N LEU A 1045 -20.20 -40.56 76.76
CA LEU A 1045 -19.64 -41.72 77.46
C LEU A 1045 -18.88 -41.34 78.76
N GLU A 1046 -18.38 -40.11 78.89
CA GLU A 1046 -17.69 -39.63 80.10
C GLU A 1046 -18.64 -39.22 81.25
N TYR A 1047 -19.95 -39.09 81.01
CA TYR A 1047 -20.94 -38.78 82.07
C TYR A 1047 -21.58 -40.00 82.75
N GLY A 1048 -20.89 -41.16 82.72
CA GLY A 1048 -21.36 -42.40 83.31
C GLY A 1048 -20.27 -43.24 84.00
N GLY A 1049 -19.76 -42.81 85.16
CA GLY A 1049 -19.21 -43.74 86.18
C GLY A 1049 -17.76 -43.53 86.64
N PHE A 1050 -17.60 -42.61 87.61
CA PHE A 1050 -16.77 -42.61 88.85
C PHE A 1050 -15.51 -43.52 89.06
N GLU A 1051 -14.49 -42.84 89.62
CA GLU A 1051 -13.53 -43.26 90.69
C GLU A 1051 -12.20 -43.99 90.37
N GLY A 1052 -11.07 -43.25 90.48
CA GLY A 1052 -9.81 -43.79 91.06
C GLY A 1052 -8.46 -43.43 90.38
N GLY A 1053 -7.76 -42.42 90.91
CA GLY A 1053 -6.29 -42.44 91.16
C GLY A 1053 -5.29 -41.99 90.07
N ASP A 1054 -4.79 -40.74 90.22
CA ASP A 1054 -3.43 -40.16 90.04
C ASP A 1054 -2.37 -40.95 89.23
N GLU A 1055 -1.55 -40.42 88.31
CA GLU A 1055 -1.08 -39.07 87.95
C GLU A 1055 -0.28 -39.21 86.60
N PRO A 1056 0.25 -38.16 85.94
CA PRO A 1056 -0.11 -37.82 84.57
C PRO A 1056 1.01 -38.05 83.52
N LEU A 1057 0.63 -38.26 82.26
CA LEU A 1057 1.53 -38.04 81.11
C LEU A 1057 0.88 -37.09 80.11
N SER A 1058 1.51 -35.92 80.02
CA SER A 1058 1.18 -34.75 79.22
C SER A 1058 1.07 -35.02 77.72
N ALA A 1059 -0.06 -34.66 77.13
CA ALA A 1059 -0.21 -34.44 75.70
C ALA A 1059 0.31 -33.03 75.34
N PRO A 1060 1.12 -32.87 74.27
CA PRO A 1060 1.41 -31.55 73.74
C PRO A 1060 0.32 -31.14 72.75
N VAL A 1061 -0.48 -30.18 73.20
CA VAL A 1061 -0.85 -28.92 72.53
C VAL A 1061 -0.80 -28.93 70.99
N ALA A 1062 -1.99 -29.00 70.38
CA ALA A 1062 -2.21 -28.45 69.04
C ALA A 1062 -2.56 -26.97 69.21
N ASP A 1063 -1.55 -26.11 69.07
CA ASP A 1063 -1.75 -24.67 69.02
C ASP A 1063 -2.29 -24.27 67.65
N VAL A 1064 -3.38 -23.52 67.74
CA VAL A 1064 -4.01 -22.71 66.70
C VAL A 1064 -3.04 -21.60 66.30
N VAL A 1065 -2.85 -21.43 64.98
CA VAL A 1065 -2.39 -20.17 64.38
C VAL A 1065 -3.32 -19.96 63.19
N GLU A 1066 -4.47 -19.32 63.38
CA GLU A 1066 -4.68 -17.87 63.21
C GLU A 1066 -4.06 -17.34 61.90
N GLU A 1067 -4.95 -17.12 60.93
CA GLU A 1067 -4.73 -16.15 59.86
C GLU A 1067 -4.53 -14.78 60.50
N GLU A 1068 -3.32 -14.23 60.42
CA GLU A 1068 -3.16 -12.77 60.44
C GLU A 1068 -2.87 -12.27 59.04
N SER A 1069 -3.80 -11.41 58.62
CA SER A 1069 -3.74 -10.48 57.51
C SER A 1069 -2.52 -9.58 57.58
N GLU A 1070 -1.76 -9.48 56.49
CA GLU A 1070 -0.91 -8.33 56.25
C GLU A 1070 -1.35 -7.60 54.98
N ASN A 1071 -1.94 -6.42 55.23
CA ASN A 1071 -1.91 -5.27 54.34
C ASN A 1071 -0.46 -4.95 54.03
N ASP A 1072 -0.10 -4.82 52.76
CA ASP A 1072 1.17 -4.23 52.37
C ASP A 1072 0.92 -2.84 51.79
N GLU A 1073 1.07 -1.85 52.68
CA GLU A 1073 1.30 -0.45 52.33
C GLU A 1073 2.75 -0.28 51.85
N THR A 1074 2.89 0.41 50.73
CA THR A 1074 4.14 0.96 50.21
C THR A 1074 4.88 1.84 51.24
N VAL A 1075 6.17 1.59 51.54
CA VAL A 1075 7.15 2.66 51.81
C VAL A 1075 8.57 2.24 51.37
N SER A 1076 9.18 3.15 50.61
CA SER A 1076 10.58 3.26 50.16
C SER A 1076 11.63 3.26 51.29
N GLY A 1077 12.84 2.72 51.04
CA GLY A 1077 13.99 2.97 51.91
C GLY A 1077 15.32 2.44 51.40
N THR A 1078 16.14 3.35 50.86
CA THR A 1078 17.57 3.24 50.55
C THR A 1078 18.43 2.63 51.67
N VAL A 1079 19.40 1.75 51.34
CA VAL A 1079 20.64 1.57 52.12
C VAL A 1079 21.83 1.28 51.20
N SER A 1080 22.86 2.10 51.35
CA SER A 1080 24.27 2.01 50.93
C SER A 1080 25.08 1.01 51.77
N GLY A 1081 26.17 0.47 51.21
CA GLY A 1081 27.28 -0.21 51.94
C GLY A 1081 27.79 -1.43 51.15
N GLU A 1082 28.96 -1.36 50.50
CA GLU A 1082 30.26 -1.82 51.04
C GLU A 1082 30.21 -3.26 51.59
N GLU A 1083 30.54 -4.25 50.77
CA GLU A 1083 31.85 -4.94 50.65
C GLU A 1083 31.90 -5.79 49.37
#